data_AF-A0AAD9GAU2-F1
#
_entry.id   AF-A0AAD9GAU2-F1
#
_cell.length_a   1.000
_cell.length_b   1.000
_cell.length_c   1.000
_cell.angle_alpha   90.00
_cell.angle_beta   90.00
_cell.angle_gamma   90.00
#
_symmetry.space_group_name_H-M   'P 1'
#
loop_
_entity.id
_entity.type
_entity.pdbx_description
1 polymer ?
#
loop_
_entity_poly.entity_id
_entity_poly.type
_entity_poly.pdbx_seq_one_letter_code
_entity_poly.pdbx_strand_id
1 'polypeptide(L)'
;MRMASRIAVAGVMPRTYRKSATLLENAVYCIHTSKRIFHSSHGAASYLERLYDIDVKEFLDRLRTCVFESDADFRPMFNNFQRYLRHLGSSEIVEIVEMIHSRNVRENDEGFDLMMLLICEMNQRLINSNKTYFSLKQTHRICSVLKHIKFNRPSYLIDTAHHAMASDSSPYDMGFRVASSFNGDTECSTTEKQQRIMGCTKERSQAEFTERTSNAANVNIVNEAECGKHNQMWSQSAGCSQSPNMYTKMPQAMGEHRKHTETDAECPEYHHLLFPQNYREVLVPVCECNVGAISSYYSCQKCCNRYGKLLQISGQDHLALLIALLGRSIVIQSRAIRKRHENAVTSYLTLSSHFSSTMNSHILGTIMANYLAAFATSKSIRNIAIGLQAAKKCKVRCGVFKKKVIARLADLAEFESLCANERNMATLLIAFNQIVSGIICTNKLPISQNVKNIGINIVTYLVDNYERIFCNSIDQDTLKSAKGSAKLLVDYLTEKGVDFSRILLDDDIEKLDAILADGKVEYFKDFKTSDLHKQVASVLSMLGVNYEEEVYINPHFCDVFLRKSNLVLEIDGPYHFCTGINHRINQILKRNTSEYWIKYTHNSRIKRFILGIKGYQVVHIPYFRWPTNRQEQLAYLRKLIN
;
A
#
# COMPACT_ATOMS: atom_id res chain seq x y z
N MET A 1 13.25 20.26 45.27
CA MET A 1 14.03 21.51 45.08
C MET A 1 14.30 21.71 43.59
N ARG A 2 13.45 22.48 42.89
CA ARG A 2 13.64 22.82 41.47
C ARG A 2 14.22 24.24 41.42
N MET A 3 15.47 24.36 40.97
CA MET A 3 16.12 25.65 40.71
C MET A 3 15.86 26.04 39.25
N ALA A 4 15.24 27.20 39.09
CA ALA A 4 15.14 27.91 37.83
C ALA A 4 16.47 28.59 37.50
N SER A 5 17.00 28.35 36.31
CA SER A 5 18.06 29.19 35.74
C SER A 5 17.67 29.59 34.32
N ARG A 6 17.18 30.83 34.21
CA ARG A 6 17.10 31.59 32.96
C ARG A 6 18.54 31.87 32.50
N ILE A 7 18.85 31.51 31.26
CA ILE A 7 19.98 32.08 30.53
C ILE A 7 19.43 32.74 29.28
N ALA A 8 19.54 34.06 29.25
CA ALA A 8 19.43 34.88 28.06
C ALA A 8 20.73 34.76 27.27
N VAL A 9 20.64 34.43 25.98
CA VAL A 9 21.72 34.69 25.02
C VAL A 9 21.11 35.42 23.83
N ALA A 10 21.42 36.70 23.76
CA ALA A 10 21.29 37.52 22.58
C ALA A 10 22.44 37.18 21.61
N GLY A 11 22.16 37.22 20.30
CA GLY A 11 23.16 37.60 19.31
C GLY A 11 23.43 36.62 18.17
N VAL A 12 23.20 37.14 16.96
CA VAL A 12 23.79 36.76 15.67
C VAL A 12 23.08 35.64 14.88
N MET A 13 22.05 36.03 14.12
CA MET A 13 21.55 35.26 12.98
C MET A 13 22.44 35.47 11.73
N PRO A 14 22.82 34.41 10.99
CA PRO A 14 23.45 34.54 9.69
C PRO A 14 22.46 35.00 8.60
N ARG A 15 22.86 36.01 7.82
CA ARG A 15 22.19 36.49 6.61
C ARG A 15 22.26 35.44 5.48
N THR A 16 21.36 34.46 5.43
CA THR A 16 21.20 33.60 4.22
C THR A 16 19.78 33.14 3.90
N TYR A 17 18.73 33.65 4.57
CA TYR A 17 17.34 33.34 4.22
C TYR A 17 16.53 34.60 3.89
N ARG A 18 16.85 35.25 2.77
CA ARG A 18 16.03 36.33 2.19
C ARG A 18 15.56 36.06 0.75
N LYS A 19 15.77 34.84 0.23
CA LYS A 19 15.38 34.43 -1.14
C LYS A 19 14.21 33.42 -1.20
N SER A 20 13.61 33.05 -0.07
CA SER A 20 12.53 32.06 -0.02
C SER A 20 11.15 32.64 0.31
N ALA A 21 11.08 33.88 0.81
CA ALA A 21 9.82 34.58 1.08
C ALA A 21 9.30 35.36 -0.16
N THR A 22 10.21 35.84 -1.02
CA THR A 22 9.89 36.56 -2.26
C THR A 22 9.35 35.69 -3.40
N LEU A 23 9.42 34.35 -3.29
CA LEU A 23 8.81 33.44 -4.26
C LEU A 23 7.34 33.11 -3.95
N LEU A 24 6.91 33.24 -2.69
CA LEU A 24 5.52 33.05 -2.28
C LEU A 24 4.70 34.34 -2.40
N GLU A 25 5.30 35.51 -2.16
CA GLU A 25 4.63 36.79 -2.42
C GLU A 25 4.45 37.07 -3.92
N ASN A 26 5.40 36.66 -4.79
CA ASN A 26 5.21 36.79 -6.24
C ASN A 26 4.19 35.79 -6.82
N ALA A 27 3.96 34.65 -6.17
CA ALA A 27 2.90 33.71 -6.56
C ALA A 27 1.50 34.22 -6.18
N VAL A 28 1.38 35.00 -5.09
CA VAL A 28 0.11 35.60 -4.65
C VAL A 28 -0.15 36.94 -5.35
N TYR A 29 0.88 37.70 -5.72
CA TYR A 29 0.72 38.99 -6.42
C TYR A 29 0.42 38.85 -7.93
N CYS A 30 0.80 37.73 -8.56
CA CYS A 30 0.38 37.41 -9.93
C CYS A 30 -1.11 37.03 -10.06
N ILE A 31 -1.82 36.78 -8.95
CA ILE A 31 -3.23 36.39 -8.97
C ILE A 31 -4.17 37.62 -8.94
N HIS A 32 -3.68 38.81 -8.58
CA HIS A 32 -4.56 39.97 -8.37
C HIS A 32 -4.48 41.13 -9.38
N THR A 33 -3.65 41.07 -10.42
CA THR A 33 -3.52 42.18 -11.39
C THR A 33 -3.75 41.84 -12.87
N SER A 34 -4.39 40.72 -13.18
CA SER A 34 -4.88 40.42 -14.54
C SER A 34 -6.40 40.17 -14.57
N LYS A 35 -7.19 41.20 -14.23
CA LYS A 35 -8.56 41.31 -14.76
C LYS A 35 -8.49 41.76 -16.22
N ARG A 36 -7.98 40.89 -17.08
CA ARG A 36 -8.41 40.87 -18.49
C ARG A 36 -9.55 39.87 -18.56
N ILE A 37 -10.65 40.31 -19.14
CA ILE A 37 -11.82 39.50 -19.45
C ILE A 37 -11.34 38.39 -20.40
N PHE A 38 -10.95 37.24 -19.84
CA PHE A 38 -10.81 35.99 -20.57
C PHE A 38 -12.20 35.38 -20.63
N HIS A 39 -12.72 35.17 -21.84
CA HIS A 39 -13.92 34.36 -22.03
C HIS A 39 -13.69 32.99 -21.36
N SER A 40 -14.45 32.73 -20.30
CA SER A 40 -14.35 31.59 -19.39
C SER A 40 -15.00 30.31 -19.95
N SER A 41 -14.78 30.03 -21.24
CA SER A 41 -15.36 28.87 -21.94
C SER A 41 -14.41 28.49 -23.09
N HIS A 42 -13.83 27.30 -23.28
CA HIS A 42 -14.07 25.97 -22.74
C HIS A 42 -12.80 25.12 -23.01
N GLY A 43 -11.89 24.99 -22.03
CA GLY A 43 -10.67 24.16 -22.21
C GLY A 43 -11.01 22.71 -22.57
N ALA A 44 -12.02 22.15 -21.90
CA ALA A 44 -12.54 20.82 -22.15
C ALA A 44 -13.34 20.70 -23.45
N ALA A 45 -14.23 21.65 -23.77
CA ALA A 45 -14.99 21.55 -25.03
C ALA A 45 -14.08 21.71 -26.25
N SER A 46 -13.10 22.63 -26.21
CA SER A 46 -12.08 22.74 -27.26
C SER A 46 -11.23 21.47 -27.40
N TYR A 47 -10.97 20.78 -26.28
CA TYR A 47 -10.31 19.47 -26.32
C TYR A 47 -11.19 18.41 -26.99
N LEU A 48 -12.48 18.33 -26.62
CA LEU A 48 -13.42 17.36 -27.19
C LEU A 48 -13.67 17.60 -28.70
N GLU A 49 -13.78 18.85 -29.13
CA GLU A 49 -13.93 19.22 -30.56
C GLU A 49 -12.75 18.75 -31.41
N ARG A 50 -11.54 18.77 -30.85
CA ARG A 50 -10.29 18.41 -31.54
C ARG A 50 -9.66 17.13 -31.00
N LEU A 51 -10.45 16.27 -30.38
CA LEU A 51 -9.97 15.11 -29.63
C LEU A 51 -9.02 14.23 -30.46
N TYR A 52 -9.35 14.03 -31.74
CA TYR A 52 -8.57 13.20 -32.66
C TYR A 52 -7.30 13.87 -33.19
N ASP A 53 -7.24 15.20 -33.20
CA ASP A 53 -6.12 15.99 -33.72
C ASP A 53 -5.06 16.32 -32.66
N ILE A 54 -5.40 16.19 -31.38
CA ILE A 54 -4.52 16.56 -30.27
C ILE A 54 -3.51 15.44 -30.00
N ASP A 55 -2.22 15.78 -30.02
CA ASP A 55 -1.16 14.85 -29.63
C ASP A 55 -0.92 14.86 -28.11
N VAL A 56 -0.05 13.98 -27.61
CA VAL A 56 0.24 13.90 -26.16
C VAL A 56 0.80 15.19 -25.59
N LYS A 57 1.54 15.97 -26.40
CA LYS A 57 2.20 17.20 -25.95
C LYS A 57 1.16 18.30 -25.81
N GLU A 58 0.34 18.53 -26.84
CA GLU A 58 -0.77 19.48 -26.79
C GLU A 58 -1.77 19.11 -25.69
N PHE A 59 -2.05 17.82 -25.47
CA PHE A 59 -2.87 17.34 -24.36
C PHE A 59 -2.29 17.74 -22.98
N LEU A 60 -1.01 17.48 -22.75
CA LEU A 60 -0.34 17.84 -21.49
C LEU A 60 -0.25 19.35 -21.30
N ASP A 61 0.03 20.10 -22.37
CA ASP A 61 0.06 21.56 -22.31
C ASP A 61 -1.31 22.11 -21.92
N ARG A 62 -2.39 21.60 -22.51
CA ARG A 62 -3.77 21.94 -22.10
C ARG A 62 -4.06 21.59 -20.64
N LEU A 63 -3.68 20.39 -20.18
CA LEU A 63 -3.84 20.02 -18.76
C LEU A 63 -3.14 20.99 -17.81
N ARG A 64 -1.98 21.54 -18.21
CA ARG A 64 -1.16 22.45 -17.41
C ARG A 64 -1.63 23.90 -17.47
N THR A 65 -2.09 24.36 -18.63
CA THR A 65 -2.38 25.78 -18.87
C THR A 65 -3.85 26.14 -18.77
N CYS A 66 -4.77 25.18 -18.96
CA CYS A 66 -6.19 25.46 -18.86
C CYS A 66 -6.60 25.75 -17.42
N VAL A 67 -7.45 26.76 -17.25
CA VAL A 67 -8.17 27.00 -16.00
C VAL A 67 -9.42 26.13 -16.03
N PHE A 68 -9.57 25.30 -15.02
CA PHE A 68 -10.76 24.45 -14.83
C PHE A 68 -11.52 25.00 -13.64
N GLU A 69 -12.75 25.45 -13.85
CA GLU A 69 -13.59 26.05 -12.81
C GLU A 69 -14.09 25.01 -11.81
N SER A 70 -14.31 23.77 -12.28
CA SER A 70 -14.74 22.65 -11.47
C SER A 70 -13.99 21.34 -11.81
N ASP A 71 -14.13 20.34 -10.95
CA ASP A 71 -13.66 18.98 -11.24
C ASP A 71 -14.46 18.33 -12.39
N ALA A 72 -15.71 18.77 -12.60
CA ALA A 72 -16.53 18.33 -13.72
C ALA A 72 -15.97 18.80 -15.06
N ASP A 73 -15.32 19.97 -15.11
CA ASP A 73 -14.65 20.46 -16.33
C ASP A 73 -13.32 19.77 -16.60
N PHE A 74 -12.69 19.20 -15.57
CA PHE A 74 -11.42 18.49 -15.69
C PHE A 74 -11.60 17.07 -16.22
N ARG A 75 -12.69 16.39 -15.85
CA ARG A 75 -12.98 15.00 -16.25
C ARG A 75 -12.99 14.77 -17.76
N PRO A 76 -13.65 15.61 -18.59
CA PRO A 76 -13.70 15.37 -20.03
C PRO A 76 -12.33 15.40 -20.72
N MET A 77 -11.31 16.02 -20.11
CA MET A 77 -9.94 15.97 -20.62
C MET A 77 -9.41 14.54 -20.72
N PHE A 78 -9.96 13.61 -19.94
CA PHE A 78 -9.55 12.21 -19.94
C PHE A 78 -10.44 11.33 -20.81
N ASN A 79 -11.36 11.88 -21.60
CA ASN A 79 -12.08 11.10 -22.60
C ASN A 79 -11.08 10.63 -23.68
N ASN A 80 -11.18 9.37 -24.08
CA ASN A 80 -10.22 8.70 -24.97
C ASN A 80 -8.76 8.68 -24.44
N PHE A 81 -8.53 8.85 -23.14
CA PHE A 81 -7.17 8.97 -22.56
C PHE A 81 -6.24 7.80 -22.88
N GLN A 82 -6.79 6.62 -23.17
CA GLN A 82 -6.06 5.40 -23.56
C GLN A 82 -5.03 5.63 -24.66
N ARG A 83 -5.32 6.52 -25.63
CA ARG A 83 -4.43 6.83 -26.75
C ARG A 83 -3.10 7.42 -26.31
N TYR A 84 -3.10 8.18 -25.23
CA TYR A 84 -1.92 8.88 -24.76
C TYR A 84 -1.03 7.99 -23.89
N LEU A 85 -1.56 6.95 -23.26
CA LEU A 85 -0.85 6.09 -22.29
C LEU A 85 0.54 5.63 -22.79
N ARG A 86 0.64 5.32 -24.08
CA ARG A 86 1.88 4.81 -24.68
C ARG A 86 2.96 5.87 -24.86
N HIS A 87 2.57 7.12 -24.94
CA HIS A 87 3.45 8.24 -25.25
C HIS A 87 3.87 9.02 -24.00
N LEU A 88 3.24 8.76 -22.84
CA LEU A 88 3.62 9.37 -21.57
C LEU A 88 4.97 8.84 -21.07
N GLY A 89 5.88 9.76 -20.75
CA GLY A 89 7.10 9.46 -20.02
C GLY A 89 6.85 9.31 -18.51
N SER A 90 7.90 9.02 -17.76
CA SER A 90 7.79 8.77 -16.31
C SER A 90 7.39 10.02 -15.52
N SER A 91 7.82 11.20 -15.96
CA SER A 91 7.48 12.48 -15.33
C SER A 91 6.02 12.85 -15.57
N GLU A 92 5.54 12.66 -16.80
CA GLU A 92 4.17 12.95 -17.21
C GLU A 92 3.18 12.03 -16.50
N ILE A 93 3.51 10.74 -16.36
CA ILE A 93 2.68 9.81 -15.57
C ILE A 93 2.53 10.27 -14.12
N VAL A 94 3.64 10.68 -13.47
CA VAL A 94 3.62 11.13 -12.07
C VAL A 94 2.79 12.40 -11.93
N GLU A 95 2.95 13.35 -12.85
CA GLU A 95 2.19 14.60 -12.88
C GLU A 95 0.69 14.35 -13.03
N ILE A 96 0.29 13.48 -13.97
CA ILE A 96 -1.12 13.11 -14.17
C ILE A 96 -1.70 12.43 -12.91
N VAL A 97 -0.96 11.49 -12.30
CA VAL A 97 -1.38 10.83 -11.06
C VAL A 97 -1.64 11.84 -9.94
N GLU A 98 -0.78 12.85 -9.79
CA GLU A 98 -0.96 13.90 -8.79
C GLU A 98 -2.12 14.84 -9.12
N MET A 99 -2.28 15.25 -10.38
CA MET A 99 -3.39 16.12 -10.80
C MET A 99 -4.75 15.45 -10.54
N ILE A 100 -4.91 14.22 -11.01
CA ILE A 100 -6.11 13.40 -10.81
C ILE A 100 -6.44 13.26 -9.32
N HIS A 101 -5.43 12.97 -8.48
CA HIS A 101 -5.63 12.86 -7.04
C HIS A 101 -6.01 14.18 -6.38
N SER A 102 -5.32 15.28 -6.72
CA SER A 102 -5.55 16.60 -6.12
C SER A 102 -6.95 17.15 -6.41
N ARG A 103 -7.53 16.77 -7.56
CA ARG A 103 -8.89 17.11 -8.00
C ARG A 103 -9.93 16.05 -7.65
N ASN A 104 -9.54 15.04 -6.87
CA ASN A 104 -10.41 13.91 -6.49
C ASN A 104 -11.17 13.29 -7.69
N VAL A 105 -10.54 13.27 -8.87
CA VAL A 105 -11.12 12.66 -10.07
C VAL A 105 -10.75 11.20 -10.08
N ARG A 106 -11.74 10.31 -10.08
CA ARG A 106 -11.52 8.86 -10.12
C ARG A 106 -11.78 8.29 -11.50
N GLU A 107 -12.90 8.70 -12.08
CA GLU A 107 -13.41 8.26 -13.36
C GLU A 107 -13.51 9.45 -14.32
N ASN A 108 -13.33 9.19 -15.61
CA ASN A 108 -13.71 10.13 -16.67
C ASN A 108 -15.20 10.00 -17.01
N ASP A 109 -15.68 10.76 -18.01
CA ASP A 109 -17.09 10.72 -18.41
C ASP A 109 -17.47 9.42 -19.13
N GLU A 110 -16.48 8.62 -19.53
CA GLU A 110 -16.66 7.27 -20.09
C GLU A 110 -16.75 6.20 -19.00
N GLY A 111 -16.70 6.58 -17.71
CA GLY A 111 -16.79 5.67 -16.57
C GLY A 111 -15.51 4.85 -16.32
N PHE A 112 -14.37 5.23 -16.92
CA PHE A 112 -13.12 4.50 -16.73
C PHE A 112 -12.36 4.97 -15.49
N ASP A 113 -11.98 4.02 -14.63
CA ASP A 113 -11.07 4.27 -13.51
C ASP A 113 -9.67 4.66 -14.01
N LEU A 114 -9.37 5.97 -13.99
CA LEU A 114 -8.14 6.54 -14.52
C LEU A 114 -6.90 6.07 -13.76
N MET A 115 -7.03 5.88 -12.45
CA MET A 115 -5.94 5.35 -11.62
C MET A 115 -5.64 3.89 -11.97
N MET A 116 -6.66 3.09 -12.29
CA MET A 116 -6.46 1.71 -12.75
C MET A 116 -5.68 1.67 -14.08
N LEU A 117 -6.03 2.53 -15.04
CA LEU A 117 -5.32 2.66 -16.32
C LEU A 117 -3.85 3.03 -16.12
N LEU A 118 -3.60 4.05 -15.30
CA LEU A 118 -2.24 4.53 -15.00
C LEU A 118 -1.42 3.48 -14.27
N ILE A 119 -1.98 2.79 -13.26
CA ILE A 119 -1.28 1.71 -12.55
C ILE A 119 -0.99 0.53 -13.49
N CYS A 120 -1.89 0.19 -14.41
CA CYS A 120 -1.65 -0.83 -15.42
C CYS A 120 -0.46 -0.46 -16.32
N GLU A 121 -0.42 0.78 -16.82
CA GLU A 121 0.69 1.30 -17.61
C GLU A 121 2.01 1.35 -16.82
N MET A 122 1.99 1.79 -15.55
CA MET A 122 3.17 1.78 -14.67
C MET A 122 3.73 0.37 -14.46
N ASN A 123 2.85 -0.61 -14.19
CA ASN A 123 3.24 -2.00 -14.05
C ASN A 123 3.88 -2.53 -15.34
N GLN A 124 3.28 -2.23 -16.49
CA GLN A 124 3.79 -2.64 -17.79
C GLN A 124 5.21 -2.13 -18.06
N ARG A 125 5.48 -0.85 -17.77
CA ARG A 125 6.81 -0.24 -17.95
C ARG A 125 7.87 -0.84 -17.03
N LEU A 126 7.51 -1.09 -15.78
CA LEU A 126 8.42 -1.69 -14.79
C LEU A 126 8.73 -3.16 -15.08
N ILE A 127 7.80 -3.90 -15.70
CA ILE A 127 8.01 -5.29 -16.09
C ILE A 127 8.87 -5.40 -17.36
N ASN A 128 8.53 -4.63 -18.41
CA ASN A 128 9.07 -4.85 -19.75
C ASN A 128 10.13 -3.84 -20.22
N SER A 129 10.14 -2.61 -19.71
CA SER A 129 11.02 -1.56 -20.22
C SER A 129 12.24 -1.35 -19.34
N ASN A 130 12.03 -0.99 -18.07
CA ASN A 130 13.12 -0.69 -17.16
C ASN A 130 12.68 -0.85 -15.69
N LYS A 131 13.40 -1.69 -14.94
CA LYS A 131 13.14 -1.89 -13.49
C LYS A 131 13.35 -0.60 -12.68
N THR A 132 14.04 0.40 -13.22
CA THR A 132 14.26 1.73 -12.63
C THR A 132 13.58 2.84 -13.43
N TYR A 133 12.46 2.54 -14.12
CA TYR A 133 11.74 3.52 -14.95
C TYR A 133 11.37 4.81 -14.20
N PHE A 134 10.96 4.67 -12.93
CA PHE A 134 10.75 5.81 -12.03
C PHE A 134 11.96 6.02 -11.13
N SER A 135 12.48 7.25 -11.09
CA SER A 135 13.49 7.66 -10.11
C SER A 135 12.98 7.52 -8.67
N LEU A 136 13.86 7.53 -7.68
CA LEU A 136 13.44 7.54 -6.27
C LEU A 136 12.53 8.74 -5.92
N LYS A 137 12.80 9.92 -6.49
CA LYS A 137 11.98 11.12 -6.30
C LYS A 137 10.56 10.92 -6.86
N GLN A 138 10.45 10.37 -8.07
CA GLN A 138 9.17 10.05 -8.68
C GLN A 138 8.45 8.93 -7.92
N THR A 139 9.18 7.90 -7.48
CA THR A 139 8.63 6.82 -6.64
C THR A 139 8.05 7.35 -5.34
N HIS A 140 8.76 8.27 -4.67
CA HIS A 140 8.26 8.93 -3.46
C HIS A 140 6.93 9.65 -3.73
N ARG A 141 6.84 10.44 -4.80
CA ARG A 141 5.63 11.15 -5.23
C ARG A 141 4.46 10.21 -5.52
N ILE A 142 4.69 9.17 -6.31
CA ILE A 142 3.68 8.14 -6.61
C ILE A 142 3.17 7.49 -5.32
N CYS A 143 4.06 7.07 -4.42
CA CYS A 143 3.65 6.43 -3.17
C CYS A 143 2.89 7.38 -2.23
N SER A 144 3.21 8.67 -2.24
CA SER A 144 2.49 9.68 -1.47
C SER A 144 1.04 9.84 -1.90
N VAL A 145 0.75 9.68 -3.20
CA VAL A 145 -0.61 9.69 -3.75
C VAL A 145 -1.31 8.35 -3.52
N LEU A 146 -0.67 7.24 -3.92
CA LEU A 146 -1.32 5.92 -3.95
C LEU A 146 -1.72 5.39 -2.57
N LYS A 147 -1.15 5.89 -1.47
CA LYS A 147 -1.53 5.48 -0.11
C LYS A 147 -2.99 5.82 0.24
N HIS A 148 -3.61 6.75 -0.49
CA HIS A 148 -5.00 7.17 -0.32
C HIS A 148 -5.96 6.43 -1.26
N ILE A 149 -5.44 5.65 -2.20
CA ILE A 149 -6.24 4.98 -3.22
C ILE A 149 -6.77 3.66 -2.68
N LYS A 150 -8.09 3.50 -2.74
CA LYS A 150 -8.80 2.26 -2.46
C LYS A 150 -9.40 1.75 -3.77
N PHE A 151 -9.18 0.47 -4.08
CA PHE A 151 -9.90 -0.21 -5.15
C PHE A 151 -11.01 -1.05 -4.53
N ASN A 152 -12.21 -0.96 -5.09
CA ASN A 152 -13.26 -1.93 -4.77
C ASN A 152 -12.76 -3.32 -5.16
N ARG A 153 -13.06 -4.33 -4.34
CA ARG A 153 -12.80 -5.71 -4.76
C ARG A 153 -13.68 -6.03 -5.95
N PRO A 154 -13.15 -6.70 -6.97
CA PRO A 154 -14.02 -7.28 -7.96
C PRO A 154 -14.90 -8.34 -7.31
N SER A 155 -16.19 -8.27 -7.61
CA SER A 155 -17.22 -9.23 -7.20
C SER A 155 -16.89 -10.68 -7.58
N TYR A 156 -16.05 -10.90 -8.61
CA TYR A 156 -15.68 -12.22 -9.13
C TYR A 156 -14.51 -12.93 -8.42
N LEU A 157 -13.92 -12.38 -7.36
CA LEU A 157 -13.00 -13.16 -6.49
C LEU A 157 -13.74 -14.21 -5.63
N ILE A 158 -15.07 -14.26 -5.73
CA ILE A 158 -15.85 -15.48 -5.52
C ILE A 158 -15.75 -16.27 -6.82
N ASP A 159 -14.63 -16.97 -7.01
CA ASP A 159 -14.44 -17.84 -8.16
C ASP A 159 -15.36 -19.05 -8.00
N THR A 160 -16.54 -18.99 -8.60
CA THR A 160 -17.51 -20.09 -8.63
C THR A 160 -17.00 -21.28 -9.45
N ALA A 161 -15.85 -21.16 -10.13
CA ALA A 161 -15.32 -22.22 -11.00
C ALA A 161 -14.42 -23.25 -10.30
N HIS A 162 -14.11 -23.09 -9.01
CA HIS A 162 -13.48 -24.15 -8.19
C HIS A 162 -14.50 -24.99 -7.38
N HIS A 163 -15.78 -24.95 -7.76
CA HIS A 163 -16.91 -25.63 -7.08
C HIS A 163 -17.07 -27.13 -7.34
N ALA A 164 -16.01 -27.84 -7.74
CA ALA A 164 -16.02 -29.30 -7.71
C ALA A 164 -14.67 -29.79 -7.18
N MET A 165 -14.73 -30.67 -6.18
CA MET A 165 -13.61 -31.35 -5.48
C MET A 165 -13.27 -30.77 -4.10
N ALA A 166 -14.03 -31.21 -3.08
CA ALA A 166 -13.47 -31.73 -1.82
C ALA A 166 -14.61 -32.10 -0.85
N SER A 167 -15.17 -33.30 -1.01
CA SER A 167 -15.64 -34.07 0.14
C SER A 167 -14.50 -35.00 0.54
N ASP A 168 -13.78 -34.69 1.61
CA ASP A 168 -13.36 -35.74 2.55
C ASP A 168 -12.81 -35.15 3.85
N SER A 169 -13.24 -35.80 4.93
CA SER A 169 -13.03 -35.45 6.32
C SER A 169 -11.62 -35.74 6.82
N SER A 170 -10.99 -34.79 7.52
CA SER A 170 -10.00 -35.08 8.58
C SER A 170 -9.75 -33.86 9.48
N PRO A 171 -9.70 -34.01 10.83
CA PRO A 171 -9.48 -32.91 11.75
C PRO A 171 -8.01 -32.80 12.22
N TYR A 172 -7.53 -31.54 12.30
CA TYR A 172 -6.30 -31.02 12.95
C TYR A 172 -4.94 -31.28 12.25
N ASP A 173 -4.24 -30.20 11.84
CA ASP A 173 -3.03 -29.71 12.53
C ASP A 173 -2.56 -28.33 11.99
N MET A 174 -1.81 -27.60 12.81
CA MET A 174 -1.40 -26.22 12.68
C MET A 174 -0.45 -25.95 11.49
N GLY A 175 -0.97 -25.23 10.49
CA GLY A 175 -0.19 -24.66 9.38
C GLY A 175 -0.75 -25.08 8.02
N PHE A 176 -1.69 -24.30 7.48
CA PHE A 176 -2.36 -24.67 6.23
C PHE A 176 -1.42 -24.53 5.02
N ARG A 177 -0.94 -25.66 4.50
CA ARG A 177 -0.53 -25.82 3.10
C ARG A 177 -1.77 -26.17 2.29
N VAL A 178 -2.11 -25.37 1.29
CA VAL A 178 -3.00 -25.82 0.21
C VAL A 178 -2.09 -26.47 -0.83
N ALA A 179 -1.97 -27.79 -0.77
CA ALA A 179 -1.26 -28.54 -1.81
C ALA A 179 -2.19 -28.63 -3.03
N SER A 180 -1.83 -27.95 -4.12
CA SER A 180 -2.36 -28.32 -5.45
C SER A 180 -1.51 -29.47 -5.97
N SER A 181 -1.95 -30.70 -5.73
CA SER A 181 -1.35 -31.89 -6.36
C SER A 181 -1.78 -31.93 -7.82
N PHE A 182 -0.83 -31.71 -8.72
CA PHE A 182 -0.89 -32.13 -10.11
C PHE A 182 0.15 -33.23 -10.28
N ASN A 183 -0.29 -34.42 -10.71
CA ASN A 183 0.38 -35.29 -11.67
C ASN A 183 -0.59 -36.41 -12.04
N GLY A 184 -0.91 -36.50 -13.34
CA GLY A 184 -1.30 -37.77 -13.96
C GLY A 184 -0.04 -38.60 -14.19
N ASP A 185 -0.09 -39.89 -13.91
CA ASP A 185 -0.39 -40.93 -14.91
C ASP A 185 -0.01 -42.33 -14.36
N THR A 186 -0.77 -43.30 -14.87
CA THR A 186 -0.43 -44.73 -15.03
C THR A 186 -0.36 -45.67 -13.82
N GLU A 187 -1.37 -46.53 -13.79
CA GLU A 187 -1.32 -48.00 -13.77
C GLU A 187 -0.99 -48.81 -12.50
N CYS A 188 -1.80 -49.86 -12.43
CA CYS A 188 -1.53 -51.20 -11.95
C CYS A 188 -2.07 -51.56 -10.56
N SER A 189 -2.87 -52.62 -10.63
CA SER A 189 -3.67 -53.25 -9.61
C SER A 189 -2.84 -54.13 -8.66
N THR A 190 -3.56 -54.63 -7.65
CA THR A 190 -3.37 -55.87 -6.88
C THR A 190 -2.45 -55.90 -5.65
N THR A 191 -3.13 -56.23 -4.53
CA THR A 191 -2.81 -57.20 -3.47
C THR A 191 -1.88 -56.86 -2.29
N GLU A 192 -2.51 -56.97 -1.12
CA GLU A 192 -2.10 -57.71 0.08
C GLU A 192 -1.00 -57.20 1.05
N LYS A 193 -1.47 -57.06 2.31
CA LYS A 193 -0.94 -57.60 3.57
C LYS A 193 0.33 -57.01 4.23
N GLN A 194 0.07 -56.68 5.51
CA GLN A 194 0.81 -57.09 6.72
C GLN A 194 2.08 -56.34 7.17
N GLN A 195 1.89 -55.66 8.31
CA GLN A 195 2.53 -55.91 9.62
C GLN A 195 4.06 -55.78 9.81
N ARG A 196 4.37 -55.04 10.91
CA ARG A 196 5.50 -55.22 11.85
C ARG A 196 6.88 -54.75 11.35
N ILE A 197 7.87 -54.36 12.16
CA ILE A 197 8.08 -54.00 13.58
C ILE A 197 9.48 -53.35 13.61
N MET A 198 9.71 -52.46 14.59
CA MET A 198 10.98 -52.05 15.24
C MET A 198 12.35 -52.24 14.54
N GLY A 199 13.18 -51.20 14.66
CA GLY A 199 14.44 -51.35 15.42
C GLY A 199 15.71 -50.69 14.86
N CYS A 200 16.46 -50.10 15.80
CA CYS A 200 17.93 -49.89 15.82
C CYS A 200 18.59 -48.71 15.09
N THR A 201 18.84 -47.65 15.88
CA THR A 201 20.17 -47.12 16.29
C THR A 201 21.42 -47.36 15.41
N LYS A 202 22.14 -46.26 15.12
CA LYS A 202 23.56 -45.95 15.49
C LYS A 202 24.07 -44.75 14.65
N GLU A 203 24.42 -43.62 15.26
CA GLU A 203 25.76 -43.22 15.76
C GLU A 203 26.79 -42.77 14.70
N ARG A 204 27.34 -41.55 14.95
CA ARG A 204 28.67 -41.01 14.59
C ARG A 204 28.97 -40.79 13.10
N SER A 205 29.63 -39.72 12.67
CA SER A 205 30.77 -39.00 13.26
C SER A 205 31.01 -37.64 12.58
N GLN A 206 31.58 -36.71 13.34
CA GLN A 206 32.33 -35.55 12.85
C GLN A 206 33.67 -35.98 12.24
N ALA A 207 34.14 -35.28 11.22
CA ALA A 207 35.57 -35.10 10.97
C ALA A 207 35.83 -33.79 10.23
N GLU A 208 36.77 -33.02 10.78
CA GLU A 208 37.38 -31.81 10.27
C GLU A 208 38.22 -32.08 9.01
N PHE A 209 38.43 -31.05 8.18
CA PHE A 209 39.70 -30.91 7.48
C PHE A 209 40.01 -29.43 7.21
N THR A 210 41.17 -29.01 7.68
CA THR A 210 41.78 -27.69 7.51
C THR A 210 42.95 -27.81 6.54
N GLU A 211 43.27 -26.68 5.90
CA GLU A 211 44.60 -26.30 5.40
C GLU A 211 45.10 -26.86 4.05
N ARG A 212 45.29 -25.97 3.06
CA ARG A 212 46.62 -25.36 2.79
C ARG A 212 46.57 -24.28 1.70
N THR A 213 47.40 -23.27 1.95
CA THR A 213 47.72 -22.06 1.17
C THR A 213 48.89 -22.28 0.20
N SER A 214 49.05 -21.32 -0.73
CA SER A 214 50.27 -20.81 -1.42
C SER A 214 49.95 -20.56 -2.91
N ASN A 215 50.45 -19.57 -3.65
CA ASN A 215 51.30 -18.39 -3.46
C ASN A 215 51.07 -17.53 -4.74
N ALA A 216 50.85 -16.22 -4.63
CA ALA A 216 51.83 -15.11 -4.73
C ALA A 216 52.18 -14.65 -6.18
N ALA A 217 51.89 -13.37 -6.45
CA ALA A 217 52.73 -12.34 -7.13
C ALA A 217 51.81 -11.13 -7.46
N ASN A 218 51.86 -10.00 -6.73
CA ASN A 218 52.73 -8.81 -6.93
C ASN A 218 52.65 -8.27 -8.38
N VAL A 219 52.32 -6.99 -8.66
CA VAL A 219 53.04 -5.76 -8.26
C VAL A 219 52.15 -4.49 -8.38
N ASN A 220 52.28 -3.62 -7.36
CA ASN A 220 52.22 -2.13 -7.25
C ASN A 220 51.51 -1.26 -8.31
N ILE A 221 50.55 -0.40 -7.94
CA ILE A 221 50.65 0.96 -7.32
C ILE A 221 51.43 1.98 -8.19
N VAL A 222 50.69 2.94 -8.75
CA VAL A 222 51.10 4.36 -8.89
C VAL A 222 49.87 5.25 -8.63
N ASN A 223 50.00 6.17 -7.68
CA ASN A 223 49.14 7.34 -7.48
C ASN A 223 49.48 8.40 -8.53
N GLU A 224 48.52 9.20 -8.99
CA GLU A 224 48.69 10.66 -9.06
C GLU A 224 47.37 11.40 -9.37
N ALA A 225 47.34 12.63 -8.90
CA ALA A 225 46.21 13.54 -8.87
C ALA A 225 46.32 14.63 -9.96
N GLU A 226 45.24 15.41 -10.04
CA GLU A 226 45.17 16.80 -10.55
C GLU A 226 44.94 17.11 -12.04
N CYS A 227 43.80 17.77 -12.26
CA CYS A 227 43.60 19.08 -12.90
C CYS A 227 44.08 19.31 -14.35
N GLY A 228 43.16 19.75 -15.23
CA GLY A 228 43.53 20.43 -16.47
C GLY A 228 42.40 20.62 -17.49
N LYS A 229 42.02 21.89 -17.71
CA LYS A 229 41.12 22.37 -18.77
C LYS A 229 41.83 22.38 -20.14
N HIS A 230 41.14 22.07 -21.25
CA HIS A 230 40.91 22.99 -22.39
C HIS A 230 40.38 22.30 -23.67
N ASN A 231 39.42 23.03 -24.28
CA ASN A 231 38.95 23.13 -25.67
C ASN A 231 39.62 22.41 -26.87
N GLN A 232 38.72 22.14 -27.83
CA GLN A 232 38.78 22.46 -29.28
C GLN A 232 39.23 21.39 -30.31
N MET A 233 38.22 21.00 -31.13
CA MET A 233 38.13 21.15 -32.60
C MET A 233 38.81 20.16 -33.57
N TRP A 234 38.06 19.92 -34.68
CA TRP A 234 38.35 19.23 -35.97
C TRP A 234 38.13 17.71 -35.97
N SER A 235 37.51 17.05 -36.97
CA SER A 235 37.10 17.34 -38.36
C SER A 235 36.14 16.20 -38.81
N GLN A 236 34.97 16.45 -39.40
CA GLN A 236 34.66 16.45 -40.85
C GLN A 236 35.25 15.33 -41.74
N SER A 237 34.35 14.47 -42.27
CA SER A 237 34.30 13.87 -43.63
C SER A 237 33.06 12.95 -43.69
N ALA A 238 31.94 13.21 -44.39
CA ALA A 238 31.65 13.47 -45.81
C ALA A 238 31.52 12.20 -46.70
N GLY A 239 30.41 12.11 -47.45
CA GLY A 239 30.14 11.20 -48.60
C GLY A 239 29.04 10.16 -48.34
N CYS A 240 27.78 10.21 -48.80
CA CYS A 240 27.08 10.65 -50.02
C CYS A 240 26.92 9.57 -51.11
N SER A 241 25.66 9.12 -51.35
CA SER A 241 25.06 8.62 -52.62
C SER A 241 23.60 8.17 -52.32
N GLN A 242 22.51 8.88 -52.67
CA GLN A 242 21.79 8.96 -53.98
C GLN A 242 21.68 7.59 -54.69
N SER A 243 20.55 7.05 -55.17
CA SER A 243 19.16 7.45 -55.54
C SER A 243 18.40 6.15 -55.97
N PRO A 244 17.24 6.09 -56.69
CA PRO A 244 16.06 6.97 -56.88
C PRO A 244 14.67 6.25 -56.74
N ASN A 245 13.61 7.06 -56.93
CA ASN A 245 12.16 6.79 -57.04
C ASN A 245 11.69 5.66 -57.98
N MET A 246 10.52 5.07 -57.67
CA MET A 246 9.52 4.69 -58.68
C MET A 246 8.06 4.92 -58.19
N TYR A 247 7.29 5.50 -59.10
CA TYR A 247 5.84 5.74 -59.09
C TYR A 247 5.01 4.45 -59.15
N THR A 248 3.81 4.46 -58.55
CA THR A 248 2.61 3.88 -59.19
C THR A 248 1.31 4.54 -58.70
N LYS A 249 0.43 4.79 -59.67
CA LYS A 249 -0.85 5.51 -59.63
C LYS A 249 -2.01 4.65 -59.09
N MET A 250 -3.09 5.36 -58.73
CA MET A 250 -4.45 4.90 -58.37
C MET A 250 -5.11 3.95 -59.39
N PRO A 251 -6.33 3.45 -59.07
CA PRO A 251 -7.50 4.13 -59.64
C PRO A 251 -8.65 4.41 -58.66
N GLN A 252 -9.31 5.54 -58.91
CA GLN A 252 -10.66 5.89 -58.46
C GLN A 252 -11.69 5.05 -59.20
N ALA A 253 -12.81 4.71 -58.54
CA ALA A 253 -14.05 4.32 -59.19
C ALA A 253 -15.21 5.11 -58.57
N MET A 254 -15.95 5.81 -59.43
CA MET A 254 -17.21 6.48 -59.16
C MET A 254 -18.41 5.58 -59.51
N GLY A 255 -19.55 5.86 -58.89
CA GLY A 255 -20.90 5.42 -59.27
C GLY A 255 -21.66 4.87 -58.05
N GLU A 256 -22.91 5.21 -57.75
CA GLU A 256 -23.96 5.96 -58.42
C GLU A 256 -25.06 6.34 -57.40
N HIS A 257 -25.86 7.34 -57.76
CA HIS A 257 -27.04 7.81 -57.05
C HIS A 257 -28.15 6.76 -56.93
N ARG A 258 -28.79 6.68 -55.75
CA ARG A 258 -30.22 6.32 -55.65
C ARG A 258 -30.91 7.10 -54.53
N LYS A 259 -31.90 7.91 -54.93
CA LYS A 259 -32.92 8.52 -54.06
C LYS A 259 -34.01 7.49 -53.78
N HIS A 260 -34.53 7.44 -52.55
CA HIS A 260 -35.93 7.11 -52.18
C HIS A 260 -36.06 7.28 -50.66
N THR A 261 -36.69 8.37 -50.22
CA THR A 261 -38.06 8.48 -49.67
C THR A 261 -38.17 8.15 -48.18
N GLU A 262 -38.58 9.18 -47.43
CA GLU A 262 -38.96 9.18 -46.02
C GLU A 262 -40.09 8.20 -45.72
N THR A 263 -39.96 7.45 -44.64
CA THR A 263 -41.07 7.05 -43.78
C THR A 263 -40.57 6.96 -42.34
N ASP A 264 -41.33 7.58 -41.45
CA ASP A 264 -41.15 7.69 -40.01
C ASP A 264 -41.10 6.34 -39.27
N ALA A 265 -40.51 6.43 -38.08
CA ALA A 265 -40.72 5.58 -36.91
C ALA A 265 -40.21 4.13 -36.99
N GLU A 266 -39.02 3.90 -36.44
CA GLU A 266 -38.80 2.93 -35.36
C GLU A 266 -37.40 3.13 -34.75
N CYS A 267 -37.33 3.04 -33.44
CA CYS A 267 -36.15 3.26 -32.62
C CYS A 267 -35.04 2.26 -33.01
N PRO A 268 -33.80 2.67 -33.35
CA PRO A 268 -32.78 1.69 -33.69
C PRO A 268 -32.37 0.97 -32.40
N GLU A 269 -32.73 -0.31 -32.33
CA GLU A 269 -32.17 -1.28 -31.41
C GLU A 269 -30.65 -1.12 -31.37
N TYR A 270 -30.10 -1.05 -30.17
CA TYR A 270 -28.67 -0.96 -29.90
C TYR A 270 -27.92 -1.98 -30.75
N HIS A 271 -27.14 -1.49 -31.71
CA HIS A 271 -26.17 -2.30 -32.44
C HIS A 271 -25.30 -3.05 -31.43
N HIS A 272 -25.53 -4.35 -31.28
CA HIS A 272 -24.50 -5.26 -30.84
C HIS A 272 -23.35 -5.12 -31.84
N LEU A 273 -22.35 -4.31 -31.50
CA LEU A 273 -21.09 -4.22 -32.21
C LEU A 273 -20.54 -5.63 -32.34
N LEU A 274 -20.65 -6.21 -33.54
CA LEU A 274 -20.01 -7.46 -33.92
C LEU A 274 -18.50 -7.20 -33.89
N PHE A 275 -17.89 -7.32 -32.69
CA PHE A 275 -16.45 -7.25 -32.57
C PHE A 275 -15.86 -8.42 -33.39
N PRO A 276 -14.93 -8.15 -34.32
CA PRO A 276 -14.20 -9.20 -35.03
C PRO A 276 -13.59 -10.20 -34.05
N GLN A 277 -13.30 -11.43 -34.49
CA GLN A 277 -12.65 -12.51 -33.72
C GLN A 277 -11.28 -12.15 -33.08
N ASN A 278 -10.81 -10.90 -33.22
CA ASN A 278 -9.53 -10.38 -32.78
C ASN A 278 -9.59 -9.50 -31.50
N TYR A 279 -10.73 -9.49 -30.81
CA TYR A 279 -10.91 -8.78 -29.54
C TYR A 279 -11.07 -9.77 -28.39
N ARG A 280 -10.49 -9.43 -27.24
CA ARG A 280 -10.60 -10.22 -26.01
C ARG A 280 -11.26 -9.39 -24.93
N GLU A 281 -12.21 -9.97 -24.22
CA GLU A 281 -12.78 -9.35 -23.02
C GLU A 281 -11.72 -9.18 -21.92
N VAL A 282 -11.71 -8.03 -21.27
CA VAL A 282 -10.69 -7.61 -20.29
C VAL A 282 -11.32 -6.88 -19.11
N LEU A 283 -10.55 -6.78 -18.03
CA LEU A 283 -10.95 -6.04 -16.83
C LEU A 283 -10.44 -4.60 -16.82
N VAL A 284 -9.40 -4.30 -17.61
CA VAL A 284 -8.77 -2.99 -17.65
C VAL A 284 -8.87 -2.40 -19.05
N PRO A 285 -9.66 -1.33 -19.26
CA PRO A 285 -9.98 -0.79 -20.59
C PRO A 285 -8.84 0.09 -21.13
N VAL A 286 -7.64 -0.47 -21.30
CA VAL A 286 -6.47 0.26 -21.84
C VAL A 286 -6.53 0.46 -23.36
N CYS A 287 -7.50 -0.15 -24.04
CA CYS A 287 -7.63 -0.11 -25.49
C CYS A 287 -8.62 1.00 -25.90
N GLU A 288 -8.26 1.79 -26.91
CA GLU A 288 -9.09 2.86 -27.47
C GLU A 288 -10.43 2.33 -28.06
N CYS A 289 -10.54 1.03 -28.34
CA CYS A 289 -11.81 0.44 -28.79
C CYS A 289 -12.93 0.45 -27.74
N ASN A 290 -12.63 0.81 -26.49
CA ASN A 290 -13.63 0.85 -25.40
C ASN A 290 -14.41 2.16 -25.34
N VAL A 291 -14.12 3.14 -26.19
CA VAL A 291 -14.80 4.44 -26.17
C VAL A 291 -16.32 4.24 -26.26
N GLY A 292 -17.04 4.74 -25.26
CA GLY A 292 -18.50 4.58 -25.13
C GLY A 292 -18.98 3.21 -24.61
N ALA A 293 -18.09 2.29 -24.20
CA ALA A 293 -18.48 1.00 -23.65
C ALA A 293 -18.96 1.11 -22.19
N ILE A 294 -20.14 0.56 -21.90
CA ILE A 294 -20.85 0.79 -20.61
C ILE A 294 -20.85 -0.46 -19.72
N SER A 295 -20.65 -1.68 -20.26
CA SER A 295 -20.86 -2.94 -19.53
C SER A 295 -19.67 -3.91 -19.54
N SER A 296 -19.08 -4.15 -20.72
CA SER A 296 -17.91 -5.03 -20.89
C SER A 296 -16.79 -4.30 -21.63
N TYR A 297 -15.55 -4.59 -21.24
CA TYR A 297 -14.37 -4.02 -21.87
C TYR A 297 -13.67 -5.04 -22.75
N TYR A 298 -13.14 -4.57 -23.87
CA TYR A 298 -12.43 -5.37 -24.85
C TYR A 298 -11.03 -4.79 -25.12
N SER A 299 -10.12 -5.63 -25.56
CA SER A 299 -8.80 -5.20 -26.04
C SER A 299 -8.47 -5.85 -27.36
N CYS A 300 -7.96 -5.05 -28.29
CA CYS A 300 -7.45 -5.54 -29.56
C CYS A 300 -6.20 -6.39 -29.36
N GLN A 301 -5.86 -7.23 -30.34
CA GLN A 301 -4.67 -8.09 -30.28
C GLN A 301 -3.37 -7.33 -29.95
N LYS A 302 -3.18 -6.10 -30.45
CA LYS A 302 -1.99 -5.29 -30.13
C LYS A 302 -1.93 -4.92 -28.64
N CYS A 303 -3.05 -4.57 -28.03
CA CYS A 303 -3.14 -4.30 -26.59
C CYS A 303 -2.97 -5.58 -25.76
N CYS A 304 -3.58 -6.69 -26.20
CA CYS A 304 -3.40 -8.00 -25.59
C CYS A 304 -1.92 -8.44 -25.60
N ASN A 305 -1.22 -8.27 -26.72
CA ASN A 305 0.20 -8.60 -26.81
C ASN A 305 1.06 -7.72 -25.90
N ARG A 306 0.72 -6.43 -25.78
CA ARG A 306 1.46 -5.48 -24.93
C ARG A 306 1.26 -5.80 -23.45
N TYR A 307 0.02 -5.75 -22.98
CA TYR A 307 -0.29 -5.80 -21.55
C TYR A 307 -0.48 -7.23 -21.02
N GLY A 308 -0.84 -8.18 -21.90
CA GLY A 308 -0.97 -9.60 -21.57
C GLY A 308 -1.84 -9.85 -20.34
N LYS A 309 -1.26 -10.53 -19.34
CA LYS A 309 -1.96 -10.89 -18.08
C LYS A 309 -2.37 -9.68 -17.24
N LEU A 310 -1.78 -8.49 -17.46
CA LEU A 310 -2.18 -7.28 -16.74
C LEU A 310 -3.63 -6.89 -17.03
N LEU A 311 -4.17 -7.24 -18.20
CA LEU A 311 -5.56 -6.93 -18.56
C LEU A 311 -6.60 -7.75 -17.78
N GLN A 312 -6.15 -8.73 -17.00
CA GLN A 312 -6.99 -9.76 -16.38
C GLN A 312 -6.86 -9.78 -14.85
N ILE A 313 -6.25 -8.74 -14.26
CA ILE A 313 -6.10 -8.62 -12.81
C ILE A 313 -6.90 -7.43 -12.29
N SER A 314 -7.31 -7.53 -11.03
CA SER A 314 -8.09 -6.49 -10.36
C SER A 314 -7.28 -5.22 -10.09
N GLY A 315 -7.96 -4.09 -9.85
CA GLY A 315 -7.29 -2.87 -9.38
C GLY A 315 -6.45 -3.06 -8.11
N GLN A 316 -6.94 -3.87 -7.17
CA GLN A 316 -6.20 -4.21 -5.95
C GLN A 316 -4.95 -5.05 -6.24
N ASP A 317 -5.04 -6.01 -7.15
CA ASP A 317 -3.89 -6.82 -7.58
C ASP A 317 -2.87 -5.96 -8.36
N HIS A 318 -3.36 -5.01 -9.15
CA HIS A 318 -2.55 -4.01 -9.82
C HIS A 318 -1.74 -3.15 -8.85
N LEU A 319 -2.37 -2.67 -7.78
CA LEU A 319 -1.69 -1.91 -6.73
C LEU A 319 -0.66 -2.77 -5.99
N ALA A 320 -1.02 -4.02 -5.64
CA ALA A 320 -0.11 -4.96 -4.99
C ALA A 320 1.13 -5.28 -5.85
N LEU A 321 0.92 -5.50 -7.16
CA LEU A 321 2.00 -5.68 -8.13
C LEU A 321 2.87 -4.42 -8.25
N LEU A 322 2.26 -3.24 -8.27
CA LEU A 322 3.01 -1.99 -8.37
C LEU A 322 3.87 -1.75 -7.12
N ILE A 323 3.33 -1.97 -5.92
CA ILE A 323 4.10 -1.90 -4.65
C ILE A 323 5.32 -2.81 -4.74
N ALA A 324 5.15 -4.05 -5.21
CA ALA A 324 6.25 -4.99 -5.38
C ALA A 324 7.33 -4.48 -6.34
N LEU A 325 6.93 -3.96 -7.50
CA LEU A 325 7.84 -3.50 -8.55
C LEU A 325 8.57 -2.22 -8.14
N LEU A 326 7.87 -1.25 -7.54
CA LEU A 326 8.47 -0.05 -6.97
C LEU A 326 9.46 -0.38 -5.86
N GLY A 327 9.12 -1.32 -4.98
CA GLY A 327 10.04 -1.76 -3.93
C GLY A 327 11.32 -2.38 -4.47
N ARG A 328 11.23 -3.22 -5.50
CA ARG A 328 12.41 -3.75 -6.21
C ARG A 328 13.22 -2.64 -6.88
N SER A 329 12.54 -1.68 -7.53
CA SER A 329 13.16 -0.50 -8.13
C SER A 329 13.97 0.29 -7.10
N ILE A 330 13.39 0.58 -5.93
CA ILE A 330 14.07 1.27 -4.83
C ILE A 330 15.32 0.51 -4.40
N VAL A 331 15.23 -0.81 -4.22
CA VAL A 331 16.37 -1.66 -3.82
C VAL A 331 17.51 -1.56 -4.83
N ILE A 332 17.20 -1.61 -6.13
CA ILE A 332 18.19 -1.50 -7.21
C ILE A 332 18.84 -0.10 -7.19
N GLN A 333 18.03 0.96 -7.21
CA GLN A 333 18.53 2.34 -7.26
C GLN A 333 19.35 2.71 -6.02
N SER A 334 18.98 2.19 -4.84
CA SER A 334 19.66 2.50 -3.58
C SER A 334 21.09 2.00 -3.50
N ARG A 335 21.48 1.04 -4.36
CA ARG A 335 22.86 0.54 -4.45
C ARG A 335 23.81 1.61 -5.00
N ALA A 336 23.34 2.46 -5.90
CA ALA A 336 24.14 3.53 -6.50
C ALA A 336 24.28 4.78 -5.61
N ILE A 337 23.52 4.87 -4.51
CA ILE A 337 23.47 6.06 -3.66
C ILE A 337 24.46 5.93 -2.50
N ARG A 338 25.47 6.79 -2.50
CA ARG A 338 26.51 6.85 -1.45
C ARG A 338 25.94 7.33 -0.11
N LYS A 339 25.20 8.45 -0.11
CA LYS A 339 24.59 9.02 1.09
C LYS A 339 23.07 8.91 1.01
N ARG A 340 22.51 7.97 1.77
CA ARG A 340 21.07 7.69 1.79
C ARG A 340 20.38 8.57 2.82
N HIS A 341 19.14 8.94 2.51
CA HIS A 341 18.25 9.68 3.41
C HIS A 341 16.92 8.93 3.49
N GLU A 342 16.41 8.72 4.69
CA GLU A 342 15.18 7.97 4.96
C GLU A 342 13.94 8.57 4.27
N ASN A 343 13.90 9.89 4.02
CA ASN A 343 12.82 10.55 3.26
C ASN A 343 12.63 9.98 1.85
N ALA A 344 13.68 9.40 1.25
CA ALA A 344 13.59 8.78 -0.06
C ALA A 344 12.71 7.53 -0.08
N VAL A 345 12.47 6.91 1.08
CA VAL A 345 11.73 5.64 1.18
C VAL A 345 10.52 5.71 2.09
N THR A 346 10.34 6.75 2.90
CA THR A 346 9.23 6.86 3.88
C THR A 346 7.84 6.74 3.25
N SER A 347 7.57 7.43 2.14
CA SER A 347 6.27 7.29 1.43
C SER A 347 6.03 5.87 0.93
N TYR A 348 7.07 5.19 0.44
CA TYR A 348 6.98 3.78 0.05
C TYR A 348 6.68 2.90 1.27
N LEU A 349 7.36 3.12 2.40
CA LEU A 349 7.12 2.36 3.63
C LEU A 349 5.68 2.53 4.13
N THR A 350 5.13 3.74 4.07
CA THR A 350 3.73 4.02 4.42
C THR A 350 2.77 3.24 3.52
N LEU A 351 2.87 3.39 2.20
CA LEU A 351 2.03 2.67 1.24
C LEU A 351 2.16 1.14 1.43
N SER A 352 3.40 0.67 1.50
CA SER A 352 3.74 -0.75 1.61
C SER A 352 3.25 -1.40 2.91
N SER A 353 3.09 -0.62 3.99
CA SER A 353 2.63 -1.13 5.29
C SER A 353 1.20 -1.69 5.26
N HIS A 354 0.41 -1.31 4.25
CA HIS A 354 -0.93 -1.84 4.00
C HIS A 354 -0.93 -3.19 3.29
N PHE A 355 0.23 -3.65 2.79
CA PHE A 355 0.35 -4.89 2.02
C PHE A 355 1.20 -5.93 2.76
N SER A 356 0.56 -6.80 3.55
CA SER A 356 1.29 -7.81 4.32
C SER A 356 1.48 -9.13 3.54
N SER A 357 2.53 -9.20 2.72
CA SER A 357 2.98 -10.45 2.06
C SER A 357 4.43 -10.80 2.37
N THR A 358 4.81 -12.07 2.22
CA THR A 358 6.19 -12.54 2.41
C THR A 358 7.19 -11.79 1.51
N MET A 359 6.85 -11.61 0.23
CA MET A 359 7.72 -10.87 -0.69
C MET A 359 7.88 -9.42 -0.25
N ASN A 360 6.80 -8.76 0.16
CA ASN A 360 6.90 -7.39 0.63
C ASN A 360 7.76 -7.30 1.90
N SER A 361 7.64 -8.28 2.79
CA SER A 361 8.51 -8.40 3.97
C SER A 361 9.99 -8.46 3.60
N HIS A 362 10.37 -9.23 2.58
CA HIS A 362 11.75 -9.30 2.08
C HIS A 362 12.24 -8.01 1.43
N ILE A 363 11.39 -7.37 0.62
CA ILE A 363 11.69 -6.08 -0.02
C ILE A 363 11.93 -5.03 1.06
N LEU A 364 10.99 -4.90 2.01
CA LEU A 364 11.12 -3.99 3.14
C LEU A 364 12.34 -4.31 3.99
N GLY A 365 12.65 -5.58 4.25
CA GLY A 365 13.84 -6.00 4.97
C GLY A 365 15.13 -5.51 4.29
N THR A 366 15.19 -5.61 2.97
CA THR A 366 16.32 -5.13 2.17
C THR A 366 16.42 -3.61 2.19
N ILE A 367 15.30 -2.89 2.07
CA ILE A 367 15.26 -1.43 2.18
C ILE A 367 15.72 -0.99 3.58
N MET A 368 15.19 -1.58 4.64
CA MET A 368 15.57 -1.27 6.02
C MET A 368 17.06 -1.53 6.29
N ALA A 369 17.63 -2.59 5.71
CA ALA A 369 19.06 -2.85 5.79
C ALA A 369 19.88 -1.77 5.08
N ASN A 370 19.50 -1.41 3.84
CA ASN A 370 20.20 -0.40 3.06
C ASN A 370 20.14 1.01 3.68
N TYR A 371 19.02 1.35 4.33
CA TYR A 371 18.77 2.65 4.96
C TYR A 371 18.99 2.65 6.48
N LEU A 372 19.56 1.58 7.05
CA LEU A 372 19.74 1.42 8.50
C LEU A 372 20.43 2.63 9.13
N ALA A 373 21.54 3.08 8.57
CA ALA A 373 22.29 4.21 9.09
C ALA A 373 21.46 5.50 9.06
N ALA A 374 20.77 5.77 7.95
CA ALA A 374 19.92 6.95 7.79
C ALA A 374 18.79 6.98 8.83
N PHE A 375 18.10 5.85 9.05
CA PHE A 375 17.08 5.78 10.09
C PHE A 375 17.66 5.89 11.50
N ALA A 376 18.78 5.23 11.77
CA ALA A 376 19.43 5.29 13.09
C ALA A 376 19.82 6.71 13.47
N THR A 377 20.21 7.55 12.51
CA THR A 377 20.57 8.96 12.71
C THR A 377 19.45 9.95 12.36
N SER A 378 18.24 9.47 12.05
CA SER A 378 17.12 10.33 11.66
C SER A 378 16.78 11.31 12.77
N LYS A 379 16.59 12.60 12.44
CA LYS A 379 16.06 13.60 13.39
C LYS A 379 14.54 13.67 13.40
N SER A 380 13.88 12.91 12.53
CA SER A 380 12.42 12.86 12.44
C SER A 380 11.89 11.64 13.19
N ILE A 381 11.17 11.89 14.28
CA ILE A 381 10.43 10.86 15.03
C ILE A 381 9.38 10.17 14.15
N ARG A 382 8.73 10.94 13.28
CA ARG A 382 7.77 10.44 12.29
C ARG A 382 8.40 9.38 11.38
N ASN A 383 9.58 9.65 10.81
CA ASN A 383 10.24 8.70 9.91
C ASN A 383 10.63 7.42 10.65
N ILE A 384 11.13 7.54 11.88
CA ILE A 384 11.41 6.41 12.77
C ILE A 384 10.14 5.59 13.03
N ALA A 385 9.04 6.25 13.35
CA ALA A 385 7.75 5.64 13.64
C ALA A 385 7.19 4.87 12.43
N ILE A 386 7.22 5.47 11.24
CA ILE A 386 6.84 4.81 9.98
C ILE A 386 7.69 3.55 9.76
N GLY A 387 9.01 3.64 9.98
CA GLY A 387 9.92 2.51 9.82
C GLY A 387 9.60 1.34 10.76
N LEU A 388 9.38 1.63 12.05
CA LEU A 388 9.00 0.63 13.06
C LEU A 388 7.63 0.00 12.74
N GLN A 389 6.63 0.81 12.39
CA GLN A 389 5.30 0.33 12.09
C GLN A 389 5.29 -0.56 10.85
N ALA A 390 5.96 -0.13 9.77
CA ALA A 390 6.08 -0.93 8.53
C ALA A 390 6.81 -2.25 8.80
N ALA A 391 7.91 -2.22 9.54
CA ALA A 391 8.64 -3.42 9.94
C ALA A 391 7.76 -4.41 10.70
N LYS A 392 6.93 -3.91 11.62
CA LYS A 392 6.03 -4.73 12.43
C LYS A 392 4.85 -5.28 11.63
N LYS A 393 4.10 -4.43 10.93
CA LYS A 393 2.89 -4.80 10.16
C LYS A 393 3.22 -5.84 9.10
N CYS A 394 4.35 -5.69 8.41
CA CYS A 394 4.79 -6.60 7.35
C CYS A 394 5.70 -7.74 7.85
N LYS A 395 5.81 -7.94 9.17
CA LYS A 395 6.59 -9.04 9.79
C LYS A 395 8.05 -9.09 9.30
N VAL A 396 8.67 -7.93 9.09
CA VAL A 396 10.01 -7.78 8.51
C VAL A 396 11.07 -8.27 9.49
N ARG A 397 11.94 -9.17 9.01
CA ARG A 397 13.12 -9.62 9.75
C ARG A 397 14.22 -8.54 9.70
N CYS A 398 14.18 -7.60 10.63
CA CYS A 398 15.11 -6.47 10.69
C CYS A 398 15.64 -6.23 12.12
N GLY A 399 16.18 -7.28 12.76
CA GLY A 399 16.59 -7.25 14.16
C GLY A 399 17.57 -6.12 14.51
N VAL A 400 18.57 -5.88 13.66
CA VAL A 400 19.58 -4.81 13.88
C VAL A 400 18.94 -3.43 13.83
N PHE A 401 18.10 -3.16 12.83
CA PHE A 401 17.32 -1.92 12.71
C PHE A 401 16.47 -1.70 13.96
N LYS A 402 15.65 -2.71 14.31
CA LYS A 402 14.76 -2.63 15.47
C LYS A 402 15.53 -2.38 16.75
N LYS A 403 16.64 -3.07 16.98
CA LYS A 403 17.49 -2.90 18.18
C LYS A 403 18.03 -1.48 18.30
N LYS A 404 18.60 -0.91 17.23
CA LYS A 404 19.17 0.45 17.24
C LYS A 404 18.11 1.52 17.48
N VAL A 405 17.00 1.44 16.76
CA VAL A 405 15.91 2.41 16.88
C VAL A 405 15.23 2.32 18.24
N ILE A 406 15.02 1.12 18.78
CA ILE A 406 14.44 0.93 20.11
C ILE A 406 15.37 1.45 21.21
N ALA A 407 16.68 1.22 21.11
CA ALA A 407 17.63 1.77 22.09
C ALA A 407 17.58 3.30 22.11
N ARG A 408 17.54 3.92 20.93
CA ARG A 408 17.44 5.37 20.74
C ARG A 408 16.16 5.96 21.33
N LEU A 409 15.00 5.37 21.05
CA LEU A 409 13.72 5.84 21.60
C LEU A 409 13.59 5.60 23.11
N ALA A 410 14.36 4.66 23.67
CA ALA A 410 14.36 4.35 25.09
C ALA A 410 15.22 5.34 25.90
N ASP A 411 16.19 5.99 25.26
CA ASP A 411 16.96 7.08 25.86
C ASP A 411 16.09 8.34 25.93
N LEU A 412 15.93 8.89 27.14
CA LEU A 412 15.02 10.01 27.38
C LEU A 412 15.47 11.28 26.64
N ALA A 413 16.76 11.59 26.66
CA ALA A 413 17.30 12.80 26.03
C ALA A 413 17.18 12.75 24.50
N GLU A 414 17.46 11.58 23.90
CA GLU A 414 17.25 11.38 22.46
C GLU A 414 15.77 11.42 22.08
N PHE A 415 14.90 10.83 22.91
CA PHE A 415 13.44 10.86 22.71
C PHE A 415 12.89 12.29 22.76
N GLU A 416 13.23 13.07 23.78
CA GLU A 416 12.82 14.48 23.91
C GLU A 416 13.33 15.32 22.75
N SER A 417 14.59 15.12 22.33
CA SER A 417 15.16 15.79 21.16
C SER A 417 14.37 15.47 19.88
N LEU A 418 13.98 14.21 19.69
CA LEU A 418 13.16 13.75 18.57
C LEU A 418 11.77 14.40 18.58
N CYS A 419 11.12 14.49 19.74
CA CYS A 419 9.82 15.15 19.91
C CYS A 419 9.92 16.66 19.66
N ALA A 420 10.94 17.33 20.17
CA ALA A 420 11.15 18.77 20.00
C ALA A 420 11.39 19.19 18.54
N ASN A 421 11.96 18.29 17.73
CA ASN A 421 12.15 18.52 16.30
C ASN A 421 10.85 18.42 15.48
N GLU A 422 9.78 17.81 16.01
CA GLU A 422 8.48 17.70 15.35
C GLU A 422 7.58 18.88 15.73
N ARG A 423 7.51 19.88 14.85
CA ARG A 423 6.75 21.12 15.10
C ARG A 423 5.25 20.90 15.04
N ASN A 424 4.79 19.94 14.25
CA ASN A 424 3.36 19.69 14.07
C ASN A 424 2.88 18.65 15.08
N MET A 425 2.03 19.09 16.03
CA MET A 425 1.57 18.22 17.11
C MET A 425 0.77 17.01 16.61
N ALA A 426 -0.11 17.19 15.62
CA ALA A 426 -0.87 16.09 15.03
C ALA A 426 0.06 15.01 14.45
N THR A 427 1.13 15.43 13.77
CA THR A 427 2.16 14.54 13.22
C THR A 427 2.92 13.79 14.32
N LEU A 428 3.24 14.47 15.43
CA LEU A 428 3.87 13.85 16.60
C LEU A 428 2.97 12.77 17.22
N LEU A 429 1.69 13.06 17.42
CA LEU A 429 0.72 12.10 17.96
C LEU A 429 0.54 10.88 17.03
N ILE A 430 0.48 11.11 15.71
CA ILE A 430 0.47 10.02 14.73
C ILE A 430 1.74 9.18 14.84
N ALA A 431 2.91 9.81 15.04
CA ALA A 431 4.17 9.10 15.24
C ALA A 431 4.15 8.25 16.52
N PHE A 432 3.59 8.75 17.63
CA PHE A 432 3.40 7.95 18.84
C PHE A 432 2.51 6.73 18.59
N ASN A 433 1.37 6.90 17.91
CA ASN A 433 0.47 5.78 17.59
C ASN A 433 1.18 4.69 16.76
N GLN A 434 2.03 5.12 15.83
CA GLN A 434 2.85 4.23 15.00
C GLN A 434 3.97 3.53 15.80
N ILE A 435 4.64 4.23 16.73
CA ILE A 435 5.64 3.65 17.63
C ILE A 435 5.00 2.62 18.55
N VAL A 436 3.88 2.96 19.19
CA VAL A 436 3.09 2.06 20.05
C VAL A 436 2.73 0.79 19.29
N SER A 437 2.16 0.94 18.08
CA SER A 437 1.86 -0.19 17.19
C SER A 437 3.09 -1.05 16.84
N GLY A 438 4.27 -0.43 16.74
CA GLY A 438 5.52 -1.09 16.39
C GLY A 438 6.19 -1.87 17.54
N ILE A 439 6.02 -1.40 18.78
CA ILE A 439 6.69 -1.96 19.96
C ILE A 439 5.84 -2.99 20.69
N ILE A 440 4.52 -2.83 20.75
CA ILE A 440 3.63 -3.75 21.47
C ILE A 440 3.74 -5.17 20.88
N CYS A 441 3.92 -6.17 21.76
CA CYS A 441 4.05 -7.57 21.39
C CYS A 441 3.25 -8.45 22.37
N THR A 442 2.31 -9.23 21.85
CA THR A 442 1.44 -10.13 22.61
C THR A 442 2.16 -11.36 23.16
N ASN A 443 3.15 -11.88 22.41
CA ASN A 443 3.72 -13.20 22.66
C ASN A 443 5.14 -13.15 23.25
N LYS A 444 5.59 -12.01 23.78
CA LYS A 444 6.95 -11.89 24.36
C LYS A 444 6.87 -11.50 25.83
N LEU A 445 7.16 -12.48 26.68
CA LEU A 445 7.48 -12.29 28.09
C LEU A 445 8.90 -12.79 28.34
N PRO A 446 9.72 -12.08 29.13
CA PRO A 446 9.47 -10.73 29.66
C PRO A 446 9.55 -9.62 28.58
N ILE A 447 8.94 -8.46 28.87
CA ILE A 447 9.12 -7.25 28.06
C ILE A 447 10.56 -6.74 28.22
N SER A 448 11.21 -6.33 27.13
CA SER A 448 12.57 -5.76 27.23
C SER A 448 12.55 -4.39 27.91
N GLN A 449 13.55 -4.08 28.73
CA GLN A 449 13.69 -2.80 29.41
C GLN A 449 13.56 -1.59 28.46
N ASN A 450 14.16 -1.65 27.27
CA ASN A 450 14.04 -0.55 26.32
C ASN A 450 12.60 -0.30 25.87
N VAL A 451 11.80 -1.33 25.66
CA VAL A 451 10.38 -1.15 25.28
C VAL A 451 9.58 -0.57 26.44
N LYS A 452 9.87 -1.00 27.67
CA LYS A 452 9.30 -0.40 28.89
C LYS A 452 9.63 1.10 28.96
N ASN A 453 10.90 1.46 28.79
CA ASN A 453 11.34 2.86 28.81
C ASN A 453 10.72 3.70 27.69
N ILE A 454 10.61 3.19 26.46
CA ILE A 454 9.91 3.90 25.36
C ILE A 454 8.48 4.22 25.77
N GLY A 455 7.77 3.23 26.33
CA GLY A 455 6.39 3.43 26.70
C GLY A 455 6.23 4.43 27.85
N ILE A 456 7.13 4.40 28.84
CA ILE A 456 7.19 5.41 29.91
C ILE A 456 7.46 6.79 29.31
N ASN A 457 8.46 6.94 28.45
CA ASN A 457 8.80 8.22 27.80
C ASN A 457 7.61 8.82 27.03
N ILE A 458 6.85 7.99 26.30
CA ILE A 458 5.63 8.44 25.60
C ILE A 458 4.57 8.91 26.60
N VAL A 459 4.29 8.13 27.65
CA VAL A 459 3.28 8.48 28.66
C VAL A 459 3.66 9.77 29.39
N THR A 460 4.89 9.87 29.88
CA THR A 460 5.41 11.08 30.53
C THR A 460 5.31 12.29 29.61
N TYR A 461 5.70 12.17 28.33
CA TYR A 461 5.58 13.28 27.40
C TYR A 461 4.13 13.74 27.19
N LEU A 462 3.18 12.81 27.07
CA LEU A 462 1.76 13.13 26.92
C LEU A 462 1.20 13.87 28.14
N VAL A 463 1.63 13.49 29.34
CA VAL A 463 1.21 14.10 30.59
C VAL A 463 1.87 15.47 30.79
N ASP A 464 3.18 15.59 30.58
CA ASP A 464 3.93 16.84 30.69
C ASP A 464 3.43 17.92 29.72
N ASN A 465 2.87 17.49 28.57
CA ASN A 465 2.34 18.36 27.54
C ASN A 465 0.80 18.32 27.47
N TYR A 466 0.12 17.88 28.54
CA TYR A 466 -1.34 17.67 28.54
C TYR A 466 -2.11 18.88 28.00
N GLU A 467 -1.92 20.05 28.60
CA GLU A 467 -2.59 21.30 28.19
C GLU A 467 -2.32 21.64 26.71
N ARG A 468 -1.06 21.51 26.30
CA ARG A 468 -0.65 21.82 24.93
C ARG A 468 -1.23 20.85 23.91
N ILE A 469 -1.47 19.59 24.28
CA ILE A 469 -1.95 18.55 23.36
C ILE A 469 -3.47 18.51 23.35
N PHE A 470 -4.10 18.45 24.52
CA PHE A 470 -5.52 18.10 24.65
C PHE A 470 -6.43 19.31 24.83
N CYS A 471 -5.90 20.50 25.16
CA CYS A 471 -6.69 21.73 25.28
C CYS A 471 -6.57 22.65 24.05
N ASN A 472 -5.68 22.34 23.11
CA ASN A 472 -5.50 23.11 21.86
C ASN A 472 -6.34 22.56 20.70
N SER A 473 -6.47 23.37 19.64
CA SER A 473 -7.20 23.04 18.41
C SER A 473 -6.47 22.00 17.55
N ILE A 474 -6.35 20.76 18.04
CA ILE A 474 -5.93 19.61 17.25
C ILE A 474 -7.18 18.94 16.66
N ASP A 475 -7.04 18.38 15.47
CA ASP A 475 -8.04 17.53 14.84
C ASP A 475 -8.55 16.44 15.81
N GLN A 476 -9.87 16.35 15.96
CA GLN A 476 -10.52 15.49 16.94
C GLN A 476 -10.29 14.00 16.68
N ASP A 477 -10.20 13.59 15.41
CA ASP A 477 -9.92 12.19 15.06
C ASP A 477 -8.49 11.81 15.44
N THR A 478 -7.53 12.71 15.21
CA THR A 478 -6.14 12.53 15.63
C THR A 478 -6.04 12.41 17.15
N LEU A 479 -6.75 13.25 17.91
CA LEU A 479 -6.79 13.20 19.37
C LEU A 479 -7.40 11.89 19.88
N LYS A 480 -8.54 11.47 19.33
CA LYS A 480 -9.19 10.19 19.69
C LYS A 480 -8.25 9.01 19.45
N SER A 481 -7.57 8.98 18.30
CA SER A 481 -6.59 7.95 17.97
C SER A 481 -5.40 7.94 18.94
N ALA A 482 -4.92 9.12 19.34
CA ALA A 482 -3.85 9.27 20.32
C ALA A 482 -4.25 8.77 21.71
N LYS A 483 -5.42 9.17 22.22
CA LYS A 483 -5.96 8.68 23.50
C LYS A 483 -6.13 7.16 23.50
N GLY A 484 -6.67 6.59 22.41
CA GLY A 484 -6.79 5.13 22.24
C GLY A 484 -5.45 4.41 22.26
N SER A 485 -4.43 4.96 21.59
CA SER A 485 -3.08 4.39 21.59
C SER A 485 -2.38 4.51 22.94
N ALA A 486 -2.58 5.62 23.66
CA ALA A 486 -2.10 5.81 25.02
C ALA A 486 -2.72 4.78 25.97
N LYS A 487 -4.03 4.56 25.90
CA LYS A 487 -4.72 3.52 26.69
C LYS A 487 -4.20 2.12 26.40
N LEU A 488 -4.05 1.77 25.13
CA LEU A 488 -3.45 0.50 24.74
C LEU A 488 -2.04 0.32 25.32
N LEU A 489 -1.23 1.38 25.31
CA LEU A 489 0.13 1.37 25.84
C LEU A 489 0.15 1.23 27.38
N VAL A 490 -0.68 1.98 28.09
CA VAL A 490 -0.77 1.92 29.56
C VAL A 490 -1.26 0.55 30.00
N ASP A 491 -2.37 0.05 29.43
CA ASP A 491 -2.88 -1.30 29.70
C ASP A 491 -1.77 -2.35 29.50
N TYR A 492 -1.06 -2.27 28.38
CA TYR A 492 0.05 -3.16 28.07
C TYR A 492 1.20 -3.07 29.08
N LEU A 493 1.58 -1.88 29.53
CA LEU A 493 2.68 -1.71 30.48
C LEU A 493 2.28 -2.15 31.90
N THR A 494 1.08 -1.82 32.35
CA THR A 494 0.55 -2.24 33.66
C THR A 494 0.48 -3.76 33.76
N GLU A 495 -0.01 -4.45 32.72
CA GLU A 495 -0.02 -5.91 32.65
C GLU A 495 1.40 -6.52 32.71
N LYS A 496 2.42 -5.74 32.33
CA LYS A 496 3.84 -6.12 32.40
C LYS A 496 4.53 -5.62 33.66
N GLY A 497 3.77 -5.21 34.67
CA GLY A 497 4.28 -4.84 36.00
C GLY A 497 4.88 -3.44 36.07
N VAL A 498 4.47 -2.53 35.19
CA VAL A 498 4.78 -1.10 35.33
C VAL A 498 3.74 -0.48 36.23
N ASP A 499 4.18 0.07 37.35
CA ASP A 499 3.36 0.82 38.29
C ASP A 499 3.57 2.32 38.05
N PHE A 500 2.63 2.97 37.37
CA PHE A 500 2.73 4.39 37.03
C PHE A 500 2.64 5.31 38.25
N SER A 501 2.00 4.87 39.35
CA SER A 501 1.93 5.63 40.61
C SER A 501 3.29 5.85 41.26
N ARG A 502 4.28 5.01 40.90
CA ARG A 502 5.69 5.15 41.36
C ARG A 502 6.55 6.01 40.43
N ILE A 503 6.02 6.37 39.27
CA ILE A 503 6.76 7.04 38.20
C ILE A 503 6.29 8.49 38.05
N LEU A 504 4.98 8.71 38.13
CA LEU A 504 4.33 10.01 37.97
C LEU A 504 3.96 10.59 39.34
N LEU A 505 3.84 11.92 39.40
CA LEU A 505 3.28 12.62 40.56
C LEU A 505 1.76 12.49 40.60
N ASP A 506 1.12 12.75 41.73
CA ASP A 506 -0.34 12.62 41.88
C ASP A 506 -1.12 13.46 40.85
N ASP A 507 -0.78 14.74 40.67
CA ASP A 507 -1.38 15.61 39.64
C ASP A 507 -1.19 15.09 38.21
N ASP A 508 -0.10 14.34 37.97
CA ASP A 508 0.22 13.76 36.66
C ASP A 508 -0.54 12.45 36.43
N ILE A 509 -0.88 11.71 37.49
CA ILE A 509 -1.79 10.57 37.46
C ILE A 509 -3.19 11.03 37.09
N GLU A 510 -3.70 12.12 37.66
CA GLU A 510 -5.02 12.66 37.31
C GLU A 510 -5.12 13.03 35.81
N LYS A 511 -4.08 13.67 35.27
CA LYS A 511 -4.00 13.97 33.83
C LYS A 511 -3.95 12.70 32.99
N LEU A 512 -3.20 11.69 33.43
CA LEU A 512 -3.16 10.40 32.75
C LEU A 512 -4.56 9.77 32.72
N ASP A 513 -5.26 9.71 33.85
CA ASP A 513 -6.62 9.18 33.93
C ASP A 513 -7.58 9.93 33.00
N ALA A 514 -7.47 11.25 32.90
CA ALA A 514 -8.24 12.06 31.95
C ALA A 514 -7.93 11.72 30.47
N ILE A 515 -6.67 11.42 30.12
CA ILE A 515 -6.31 10.92 28.78
C ILE A 515 -6.98 9.56 28.53
N LEU A 516 -7.00 8.69 29.53
CA LEU A 516 -7.44 7.30 29.42
C LEU A 516 -8.96 7.11 29.45
N ALA A 517 -9.70 8.02 30.08
CA ALA A 517 -11.16 7.98 30.18
C ALA A 517 -11.83 7.97 28.80
N ASP A 518 -11.33 8.79 27.86
CA ASP A 518 -11.89 8.93 26.51
C ASP A 518 -11.20 8.04 25.46
N GLY A 519 -10.19 7.25 25.86
CA GLY A 519 -9.37 6.45 24.94
C GLY A 519 -10.11 5.23 24.38
N LYS A 520 -10.93 5.39 23.34
CA LYS A 520 -11.43 4.25 22.56
C LYS A 520 -10.37 3.81 21.54
N VAL A 521 -10.04 2.52 21.45
CA VAL A 521 -9.18 2.01 20.38
C VAL A 521 -10.05 1.81 19.15
N GLU A 522 -10.10 2.84 18.31
CA GLU A 522 -10.74 2.76 17.00
C GLU A 522 -9.89 1.86 16.08
N TYR A 523 -10.38 0.66 15.80
CA TYR A 523 -9.93 -0.11 14.64
C TYR A 523 -10.54 0.56 13.40
N PHE A 524 -9.73 1.25 12.59
CA PHE A 524 -10.08 1.94 11.32
C PHE A 524 -11.59 2.03 10.94
N LYS A 525 -12.12 3.26 11.01
CA LYS A 525 -13.51 3.74 10.81
C LYS A 525 -14.25 3.42 9.49
N ASP A 526 -13.77 2.57 8.60
CA ASP A 526 -14.45 2.27 7.32
C ASP A 526 -15.14 0.90 7.33
N PHE A 527 -15.94 0.61 8.35
CA PHE A 527 -16.79 -0.57 8.35
C PHE A 527 -18.17 -0.20 7.81
N LYS A 528 -18.34 -0.26 6.49
CA LYS A 528 -19.66 -0.61 5.97
C LYS A 528 -19.91 -2.05 6.38
N THR A 529 -20.98 -2.31 7.14
CA THR A 529 -21.44 -3.66 7.51
C THR A 529 -21.45 -4.51 6.25
N SER A 530 -20.48 -5.41 6.11
CA SER A 530 -20.34 -6.19 4.88
C SER A 530 -21.50 -7.18 4.78
N ASP A 531 -21.81 -7.67 3.58
CA ASP A 531 -22.89 -8.66 3.42
C ASP A 531 -22.64 -9.91 4.28
N LEU A 532 -21.38 -10.22 4.56
CA LEU A 532 -21.00 -11.27 5.50
C LEU A 532 -21.48 -10.98 6.94
N HIS A 533 -21.36 -9.74 7.41
CA HIS A 533 -21.86 -9.36 8.74
C HIS A 533 -23.37 -9.57 8.84
N LYS A 534 -24.11 -9.11 7.82
CA LYS A 534 -25.56 -9.31 7.73
C LYS A 534 -25.95 -10.79 7.68
N GLN A 535 -25.19 -11.59 6.93
CA GLN A 535 -25.42 -13.03 6.85
C GLN A 535 -25.21 -13.70 8.20
N VAL A 536 -24.09 -13.43 8.89
CA VAL A 536 -23.80 -13.98 10.23
C VAL A 536 -24.89 -13.60 11.23
N ALA A 537 -25.23 -12.30 11.30
CA ALA A 537 -26.30 -11.78 12.16
C ALA A 537 -27.62 -12.52 11.91
N SER A 538 -28.03 -12.62 10.64
CA SER A 538 -29.25 -13.32 10.24
C SER A 538 -29.26 -14.81 10.65
N VAL A 539 -28.12 -15.50 10.58
CA VAL A 539 -28.02 -16.91 11.04
C VAL A 539 -28.11 -17.00 12.56
N LEU A 540 -27.50 -16.08 13.31
CA LEU A 540 -27.60 -16.02 14.77
C LEU A 540 -29.06 -15.81 15.22
N SER A 541 -29.78 -14.90 14.56
CA SER A 541 -31.21 -14.68 14.84
C SER A 541 -32.03 -15.95 14.59
N MET A 542 -31.76 -16.67 13.50
CA MET A 542 -32.44 -17.94 13.21
C MET A 542 -32.14 -19.04 14.23
N LEU A 543 -30.95 -19.02 14.84
CA LEU A 543 -30.59 -19.94 15.92
C LEU A 543 -31.23 -19.56 17.27
N GLY A 544 -31.96 -18.44 17.34
CA GLY A 544 -32.53 -17.93 18.59
C GLY A 544 -31.47 -17.48 19.59
N VAL A 545 -30.26 -17.15 19.12
CA VAL A 545 -29.17 -16.69 19.96
C VAL A 545 -29.33 -15.19 20.18
N ASN A 546 -29.31 -14.74 21.43
CA ASN A 546 -29.26 -13.31 21.73
C ASN A 546 -27.83 -12.81 21.55
N TYR A 547 -27.66 -11.77 20.75
CA TYR A 547 -26.37 -11.17 20.45
C TYR A 547 -26.49 -9.64 20.37
N GLU A 548 -25.38 -8.96 20.58
CA GLU A 548 -25.23 -7.52 20.40
C GLU A 548 -24.25 -7.31 19.23
N GLU A 549 -24.60 -6.46 18.27
CA GLU A 549 -23.71 -6.09 17.14
C GLU A 549 -22.85 -4.87 17.51
N GLU A 550 -21.65 -4.79 16.97
CA GLU A 550 -20.81 -3.59 16.98
C GLU A 550 -20.53 -3.03 18.40
N VAL A 551 -20.20 -3.93 19.32
CA VAL A 551 -20.06 -3.63 20.76
C VAL A 551 -18.64 -3.21 21.11
N TYR A 552 -18.51 -2.20 21.97
CA TYR A 552 -17.24 -1.89 22.63
C TYR A 552 -17.04 -2.76 23.87
N ILE A 553 -16.05 -3.65 23.82
CA ILE A 553 -15.58 -4.44 24.95
C ILE A 553 -14.19 -3.92 25.35
N ASN A 554 -14.15 -3.14 26.43
CA ASN A 554 -12.98 -2.34 26.80
C ASN A 554 -12.59 -1.39 25.63
N PRO A 555 -11.31 -1.10 25.27
CA PRO A 555 -11.12 -0.16 24.17
C PRO A 555 -11.45 -0.79 22.81
N HIS A 556 -11.81 -2.07 22.73
CA HIS A 556 -11.95 -2.79 21.47
C HIS A 556 -13.39 -2.79 20.96
N PHE A 557 -13.57 -2.31 19.73
CA PHE A 557 -14.78 -2.51 18.96
C PHE A 557 -14.84 -3.96 18.45
N CYS A 558 -15.88 -4.71 18.78
CA CYS A 558 -16.07 -6.12 18.43
C CYS A 558 -17.32 -6.28 17.55
N ASP A 559 -17.29 -7.18 16.57
CA ASP A 559 -18.35 -7.25 15.55
C ASP A 559 -19.65 -7.81 16.13
N VAL A 560 -19.56 -8.89 16.92
CA VAL A 560 -20.71 -9.49 17.59
C VAL A 560 -20.32 -10.00 18.98
N PHE A 561 -21.15 -9.73 19.99
CA PHE A 561 -20.96 -10.19 21.37
C PHE A 561 -22.16 -11.00 21.89
N LEU A 562 -21.88 -12.19 22.41
CA LEU A 562 -22.85 -13.08 23.02
C LEU A 562 -22.65 -13.04 24.54
N ARG A 563 -23.40 -12.15 25.20
CA ARG A 563 -23.24 -11.83 26.63
C ARG A 563 -23.33 -13.05 27.54
N LYS A 564 -24.26 -13.98 27.26
CA LYS A 564 -24.50 -15.16 28.11
C LYS A 564 -23.30 -16.10 28.20
N SER A 565 -22.52 -16.23 27.13
CA SER A 565 -21.36 -17.13 27.05
C SER A 565 -20.02 -16.38 27.13
N ASN A 566 -20.04 -15.06 27.33
CA ASN A 566 -18.87 -14.20 27.26
C ASN A 566 -18.04 -14.40 25.95
N LEU A 567 -18.75 -14.67 24.85
CA LEU A 567 -18.17 -15.01 23.55
C LEU A 567 -18.22 -13.81 22.61
N VAL A 568 -17.08 -13.48 22.01
CA VAL A 568 -16.93 -12.49 20.94
C VAL A 568 -16.76 -13.21 19.62
N LEU A 569 -17.60 -12.88 18.64
CA LEU A 569 -17.45 -13.32 17.26
C LEU A 569 -16.87 -12.18 16.43
N GLU A 570 -15.70 -12.42 15.85
CA GLU A 570 -15.01 -11.52 14.93
C GLU A 570 -15.26 -11.97 13.49
N ILE A 571 -15.92 -11.12 12.70
CA ILE A 571 -16.31 -11.41 11.32
C ILE A 571 -15.18 -10.91 10.42
N ASP A 572 -14.18 -11.76 10.25
CA ASP A 572 -12.93 -11.40 9.62
C ASP A 572 -13.06 -11.28 8.11
N GLY A 573 -13.13 -10.02 7.68
CA GLY A 573 -12.92 -9.65 6.30
C GLY A 573 -11.49 -9.98 5.84
N PRO A 574 -11.23 -9.87 4.53
CA PRO A 574 -9.92 -10.19 3.97
C PRO A 574 -8.74 -9.38 4.52
N TYR A 575 -8.99 -8.16 5.03
CA TYR A 575 -7.99 -7.31 5.67
C TYR A 575 -7.44 -7.89 6.98
N HIS A 576 -8.12 -8.89 7.55
CA HIS A 576 -7.70 -9.57 8.76
C HIS A 576 -6.63 -10.62 8.47
N PHE A 577 -6.29 -10.87 7.20
CA PHE A 577 -5.31 -11.87 6.80
C PHE A 577 -4.14 -11.27 5.99
N CYS A 578 -2.92 -11.64 6.38
CA CYS A 578 -1.76 -11.69 5.50
C CYS A 578 -2.00 -12.77 4.45
N THR A 579 -2.07 -12.40 3.18
CA THR A 579 -2.14 -13.35 2.09
C THR A 579 -0.75 -13.59 1.50
N GLY A 580 -0.54 -14.78 0.91
CA GLY A 580 0.42 -14.88 -0.18
C GLY A 580 0.06 -13.84 -1.25
N ILE A 581 1.02 -13.43 -2.08
CA ILE A 581 0.65 -12.67 -3.27
C ILE A 581 -0.28 -13.57 -4.10
N ASN A 582 -1.38 -13.02 -4.63
CA ASN A 582 -2.31 -13.70 -5.53
C ASN A 582 -1.56 -14.54 -6.58
N HIS A 583 -2.02 -15.77 -6.86
CA HIS A 583 -1.40 -16.66 -7.85
C HIS A 583 -1.15 -15.98 -9.20
N ARG A 584 -2.09 -15.12 -9.66
CA ARG A 584 -1.95 -14.36 -10.92
C ARG A 584 -0.75 -13.43 -10.89
N ILE A 585 -0.54 -12.73 -9.78
CA ILE A 585 0.62 -11.84 -9.60
C ILE A 585 1.91 -12.67 -9.49
N ASN A 586 1.92 -13.83 -8.82
CA ASN A 586 3.10 -14.70 -8.79
C ASN A 586 3.49 -15.17 -10.19
N GLN A 587 2.52 -15.52 -11.04
CA GLN A 587 2.78 -15.87 -12.44
C GLN A 587 3.39 -14.70 -13.21
N ILE A 588 2.84 -13.48 -13.06
CA ILE A 588 3.39 -12.27 -13.70
C ILE A 588 4.82 -12.00 -13.22
N LEU A 589 5.08 -12.18 -11.94
CA LEU A 589 6.40 -12.02 -11.33
C LEU A 589 7.34 -13.22 -11.55
N LYS A 590 6.90 -14.24 -12.31
CA LYS A 590 7.64 -15.49 -12.59
C LYS A 590 8.13 -16.19 -11.33
N ARG A 591 7.28 -16.27 -10.30
CA ARG A 591 7.55 -16.95 -9.03
C ARG A 591 6.83 -18.30 -9.00
N ASN A 592 7.59 -19.40 -8.98
CA ASN A 592 7.06 -20.72 -8.65
C ASN A 592 6.86 -20.84 -7.14
N THR A 593 5.74 -20.33 -6.66
CA THR A 593 5.31 -20.56 -5.27
C THR A 593 3.92 -21.19 -5.30
N SER A 594 3.87 -22.50 -5.05
CA SER A 594 2.64 -23.28 -4.89
C SER A 594 1.89 -22.96 -3.59
N GLU A 595 2.54 -22.29 -2.63
CA GLU A 595 1.96 -22.11 -1.30
C GLU A 595 1.35 -20.71 -1.09
N TYR A 596 0.02 -20.62 -1.07
CA TYR A 596 -0.75 -19.45 -0.66
C TYR A 596 -1.09 -19.55 0.84
N TRP A 597 -0.18 -19.12 1.72
CA TRP A 597 -0.44 -19.14 3.16
C TRP A 597 -1.27 -17.93 3.58
N ILE A 598 -2.53 -18.16 3.97
CA ILE A 598 -3.37 -17.15 4.62
C ILE A 598 -3.09 -17.19 6.13
N LYS A 599 -2.60 -16.09 6.71
CA LYS A 599 -2.32 -15.98 8.16
C LYS A 599 -2.92 -14.70 8.71
N TYR A 600 -3.48 -14.69 9.91
CA TYR A 600 -4.00 -13.44 10.49
C TYR A 600 -2.95 -12.31 10.55
N THR A 601 -3.42 -11.08 10.32
CA THR A 601 -2.64 -9.85 10.53
C THR A 601 -2.27 -9.68 11.99
N HIS A 602 -1.36 -8.74 12.25
CA HIS A 602 -0.96 -8.47 13.62
C HIS A 602 -2.10 -7.90 14.47
N ASN A 603 -2.93 -7.00 13.90
CA ASN A 603 -4.01 -6.34 14.62
C ASN A 603 -5.08 -7.34 15.07
N SER A 604 -5.53 -8.22 14.17
CA SER A 604 -6.51 -9.27 14.52
C SER A 604 -5.99 -10.20 15.63
N ARG A 605 -4.68 -10.50 15.61
CA ARG A 605 -4.04 -11.30 16.67
C ARG A 605 -3.92 -10.56 18.01
N ILE A 606 -3.64 -9.25 18.00
CA ILE A 606 -3.60 -8.43 19.22
C ILE A 606 -4.98 -8.39 19.86
N LYS A 607 -6.00 -8.05 19.08
CA LYS A 607 -7.39 -7.96 19.54
C LYS A 607 -7.82 -9.27 20.22
N ARG A 608 -7.60 -10.40 19.54
CA ARG A 608 -7.86 -11.74 20.09
C ARG A 608 -7.15 -11.99 21.43
N PHE A 609 -5.87 -11.62 21.51
CA PHE A 609 -5.06 -11.84 22.71
C PHE A 609 -5.54 -10.99 23.89
N ILE A 610 -5.78 -9.69 23.68
CA ILE A 610 -6.19 -8.78 24.75
C ILE A 610 -7.58 -9.16 25.28
N LEU A 611 -8.54 -9.45 24.39
CA LEU A 611 -9.85 -9.93 24.79
C LEU A 611 -9.76 -11.26 25.54
N GLY A 612 -8.89 -12.18 25.10
CA GLY A 612 -8.62 -13.43 25.78
C GLY A 612 -8.09 -13.25 27.21
N ILE A 613 -7.16 -12.32 27.42
CA ILE A 613 -6.68 -11.97 28.77
C ILE A 613 -7.82 -11.48 29.67
N LYS A 614 -8.76 -10.71 29.11
CA LYS A 614 -9.91 -10.19 29.84
C LYS A 614 -11.04 -11.22 30.05
N GLY A 615 -10.76 -12.51 29.80
CA GLY A 615 -11.68 -13.61 30.04
C GLY A 615 -12.71 -13.83 28.94
N TYR A 616 -12.63 -13.12 27.81
CA TYR A 616 -13.53 -13.32 26.68
C TYR A 616 -13.05 -14.48 25.80
N GLN A 617 -13.97 -15.35 25.40
CA GLN A 617 -13.70 -16.30 24.33
C GLN A 617 -13.82 -15.55 23.00
N VAL A 618 -12.79 -15.59 22.15
CA VAL A 618 -12.82 -14.92 20.84
C VAL A 618 -12.77 -15.95 19.74
N VAL A 619 -13.85 -16.01 18.96
CA VAL A 619 -14.00 -16.87 17.79
C VAL A 619 -14.00 -16.00 16.55
N HIS A 620 -13.19 -16.42 15.59
CA HIS A 620 -13.01 -15.73 14.32
C HIS A 620 -13.80 -16.46 13.24
N ILE A 621 -14.53 -15.70 12.41
CA ILE A 621 -15.29 -16.17 11.25
C ILE A 621 -14.61 -15.62 9.99
N PRO A 622 -13.66 -16.37 9.39
CA PRO A 622 -13.00 -15.96 8.15
C PRO A 622 -13.98 -15.89 7.00
N TYR A 623 -13.91 -14.81 6.20
CA TYR A 623 -14.74 -14.68 5.00
C TYR A 623 -14.61 -15.88 4.04
N PHE A 624 -13.43 -16.48 3.92
CA PHE A 624 -13.17 -17.62 3.02
C PHE A 624 -13.58 -18.98 3.60
N ARG A 625 -14.00 -19.04 4.86
CA ARG A 625 -14.55 -20.26 5.49
C ARG A 625 -16.06 -20.20 5.66
N TRP A 626 -16.66 -19.06 5.36
CA TRP A 626 -18.10 -18.89 5.50
C TRP A 626 -18.83 -19.73 4.44
N PRO A 627 -19.69 -20.69 4.83
CA PRO A 627 -20.40 -21.51 3.86
C PRO A 627 -21.36 -20.68 3.02
N THR A 628 -21.56 -21.08 1.76
CA THR A 628 -22.53 -20.43 0.88
C THR A 628 -23.96 -20.91 1.14
N ASN A 629 -24.12 -22.20 1.47
CA ASN A 629 -25.43 -22.80 1.75
C ASN A 629 -25.93 -22.43 3.16
N ARG A 630 -27.22 -22.08 3.25
CA ARG A 630 -27.84 -21.64 4.51
C ARG A 630 -27.83 -22.70 5.62
N GLN A 631 -28.04 -23.98 5.30
CA GLN A 631 -28.01 -25.07 6.29
C GLN A 631 -26.59 -25.29 6.84
N GLU A 632 -25.59 -25.20 5.96
CA GLU A 632 -24.19 -25.28 6.35
C GLU A 632 -23.78 -24.08 7.21
N GLN A 633 -24.27 -22.87 6.92
CA GLN A 633 -24.05 -21.69 7.77
C GLN A 633 -24.61 -21.90 9.18
N LEU A 634 -25.84 -22.43 9.29
CA LEU A 634 -26.46 -22.76 10.58
C LEU A 634 -25.63 -23.80 11.36
N ALA A 635 -25.20 -24.87 10.69
CA ALA A 635 -24.35 -25.89 11.30
C ALA A 635 -22.99 -25.33 11.73
N TYR A 636 -22.39 -24.48 10.90
CA TYR A 636 -21.10 -23.84 11.16
C TYR A 636 -21.16 -22.93 12.39
N LEU A 637 -22.14 -22.03 12.50
CA LEU A 637 -22.28 -21.18 13.69
C LEU A 637 -22.66 -21.97 14.94
N ARG A 638 -23.56 -22.96 14.84
CA ARG A 638 -23.93 -23.81 15.98
C ARG A 638 -22.71 -24.51 16.57
N LYS A 639 -21.76 -24.95 15.74
CA LYS A 639 -20.50 -25.57 16.17
C LYS A 639 -19.51 -24.57 16.78
N LEU A 640 -19.56 -23.31 16.39
CA LEU A 640 -18.64 -22.28 16.89
C LEU A 640 -19.06 -21.69 18.24
N ILE A 641 -20.37 -21.68 18.51
CA ILE A 641 -20.97 -21.07 19.70
C ILE A 641 -21.09 -22.07 20.87
N ASN A 642 -21.26 -23.36 20.55
CA ASN A 642 -21.23 -24.47 21.51
C ASN A 642 -19.82 -25.03 21.64
#